data_AF-A0A8H5QUB1-F1
#
_entry.id   AF-A0A8H5QUB1-F1
#
_cell.length_a   1.000
_cell.length_b   1.000
_cell.length_c   1.000
_cell.angle_alpha   90.00
_cell.angle_beta   90.00
_cell.angle_gamma   90.00
#
_symmetry.space_group_name_H-M   'P 1'
#
loop_
_entity.id
_entity.type
_entity.pdbx_description
1 polymer ?
#
loop_
_entity_poly.entity_id
_entity_poly.type
_entity_poly.pdbx_seq_one_letter_code
_entity_poly.pdbx_strand_id
1 'polypeptide(L)'
;MAPYINAHESVSETNIDVSNLKEKVGIDKVKLEATAKPPVADDYMYDFKYNHALPTTDILGIEIPADTDAQKEAQGIVDNLSDALAKGDAQAFTDLFLDYGVWRDKLSFTWDYRTFNFRPAILKAATDLFPTTRATNFKFLTPAPKIDRPYPDYTQLQFIVSFETEIVNASAATNAVLTKGGWKIYTFHTVAEKLKQFPEVQPADGHMTGDISWEKQRARDVDSIEPEVLIVGGGQNGLALAARLNALGMKNLIIDHSEEIGDVWKERYEYLSLHFPHWADDLPYFPYPKHWPTYTPSQKQGIYMQWYASALELNVWTKSSVAKAEQDGQGSWTVVIDKEGKEARTIHPKQVDMATSLCGTPMLPAVPGMSDFKGTIRHSTAHDSSRDFVGKKVCVVGTSSSGFDTAYDCARRGIDVTLLQRSPTYVMSLTHSVPRVIGNYGPDSEQNRPTLEEQDRLFFATPTGPGEELSRRNAKVLEDLDRPLLEALNAKGLRTWRGQRGTGGATLGQTRNGGFYFDAGACEHIINGNIKVEAGFVEKFTEDKTILSGGREREFDLIVFATGFTNTIDSIRSTLGENIADNVTPIWGIDDEGEFKTAYRETGVPNLWLMVGYLPYTRFHSKLLAMRLKAIKEGISPAPYKA
;
A
#
# COMPACT_ATOMS: atom_id res chain seq x y z
N MET A 1 -31.13 -24.44 0.72
CA MET A 1 -31.18 -25.26 -0.50
C MET A 1 -32.19 -24.67 -1.45
N ALA A 2 -31.73 -23.94 -2.45
CA ALA A 2 -32.48 -23.47 -3.62
C ALA A 2 -31.48 -23.48 -4.79
N PRO A 3 -31.89 -23.87 -6.01
CA PRO A 3 -31.00 -24.47 -6.98
C PRO A 3 -30.18 -23.43 -7.77
N TYR A 4 -28.88 -23.69 -7.88
CA TYR A 4 -27.98 -23.05 -8.83
C TYR A 4 -28.40 -23.46 -10.25
N ILE A 5 -28.87 -22.51 -11.05
CA ILE A 5 -29.03 -22.69 -12.50
C ILE A 5 -27.68 -22.40 -13.14
N ASN A 6 -27.00 -23.45 -13.59
CA ASN A 6 -25.89 -23.35 -14.53
C ASN A 6 -26.44 -22.96 -15.91
N ALA A 7 -26.15 -21.75 -16.36
CA ALA A 7 -26.24 -21.38 -17.77
C ALA A 7 -24.89 -20.81 -18.21
N HIS A 8 -24.04 -21.68 -18.74
CA HIS A 8 -22.92 -21.28 -19.59
C HIS A 8 -23.50 -20.93 -20.97
N GLU A 9 -23.87 -19.67 -21.18
CA GLU A 9 -23.94 -19.11 -22.53
C GLU A 9 -22.68 -18.26 -22.75
N SER A 10 -21.90 -18.64 -23.75
CA SER A 10 -20.77 -17.87 -24.25
C SER A 10 -21.31 -16.57 -24.86
N VAL A 11 -21.23 -15.47 -24.12
CA VAL A 11 -21.48 -14.14 -24.68
C VAL A 11 -20.31 -13.81 -25.59
N SER A 12 -20.58 -13.69 -26.90
CA SER A 12 -19.64 -13.27 -27.93
C SER A 12 -19.00 -11.93 -27.56
N GLU A 13 -17.70 -11.79 -27.82
CA GLU A 13 -16.95 -10.52 -27.76
C GLU A 13 -17.73 -9.42 -28.48
N THR A 14 -18.46 -8.59 -27.73
CA THR A 14 -19.08 -7.38 -28.28
C THR A 14 -17.97 -6.40 -28.61
N ASN A 15 -17.85 -6.05 -29.90
CA ASN A 15 -17.01 -4.96 -30.40
C ASN A 15 -17.45 -3.64 -29.76
N ILE A 16 -16.89 -3.32 -28.59
CA ILE A 16 -16.98 -2.00 -27.99
C ILE A 16 -16.00 -1.11 -28.76
N ASP A 17 -16.49 -0.01 -29.35
CA ASP A 17 -15.62 0.99 -29.95
C ASP A 17 -14.92 1.79 -28.83
N VAL A 18 -13.85 1.21 -28.31
CA VAL A 18 -13.00 1.81 -27.28
C VAL A 18 -12.14 2.93 -27.84
N SER A 19 -12.12 3.18 -29.16
CA SER A 19 -11.20 4.12 -29.79
C SER A 19 -11.43 5.56 -29.33
N ASN A 20 -12.69 6.00 -29.22
CA ASN A 20 -13.07 7.32 -28.68
C ASN A 20 -12.72 7.50 -27.20
N LEU A 21 -12.69 6.40 -26.42
CA LEU A 21 -12.24 6.40 -25.03
C LEU A 21 -10.70 6.33 -24.92
N LYS A 22 -10.02 5.72 -25.89
CA LYS A 22 -8.56 5.64 -25.97
C LYS A 22 -7.95 6.99 -26.38
N GLU A 23 -8.56 7.68 -27.35
CA GLU A 23 -8.08 8.95 -27.90
C GLU A 23 -7.94 10.09 -26.88
N LYS A 24 -8.76 10.11 -25.82
CA LYS A 24 -8.70 11.17 -24.79
C LYS A 24 -7.82 10.86 -23.59
N VAL A 25 -7.43 9.60 -23.40
CA VAL A 25 -6.91 9.13 -22.10
C VAL A 25 -5.44 8.74 -22.18
N GLY A 26 -4.88 8.57 -23.38
CA GLY A 26 -3.53 8.00 -23.52
C GLY A 26 -3.41 6.59 -22.90
N ILE A 27 -4.55 5.94 -22.58
CA ILE A 27 -4.61 4.59 -22.05
C ILE A 27 -5.00 3.68 -23.19
N ASP A 28 -4.01 3.01 -23.77
CA ASP A 28 -4.23 2.01 -24.84
C ASP A 28 -5.00 0.76 -24.35
N LYS A 29 -5.19 0.58 -23.03
CA LYS A 29 -5.64 -0.67 -22.40
C LYS A 29 -6.65 -0.45 -21.25
N VAL A 30 -7.96 -0.48 -21.53
CA VAL A 30 -9.05 -0.61 -20.54
C VAL A 30 -9.53 -2.06 -20.51
N LYS A 31 -9.78 -2.65 -19.33
CA LYS A 31 -10.31 -4.02 -19.22
C LYS A 31 -11.82 -4.00 -19.02
N LEU A 32 -12.53 -4.84 -19.79
CA LEU A 32 -13.97 -5.00 -19.70
C LEU A 32 -14.33 -6.08 -18.67
N GLU A 33 -15.19 -5.73 -17.72
CA GLU A 33 -15.76 -6.68 -16.74
C GLU A 33 -17.06 -7.25 -17.32
N ALA A 34 -17.02 -8.50 -17.79
CA ALA A 34 -18.15 -9.18 -18.43
C ALA A 34 -19.24 -9.67 -17.45
N THR A 35 -18.91 -9.84 -16.16
CA THR A 35 -19.84 -10.27 -15.12
C THR A 35 -19.72 -9.40 -13.89
N ALA A 36 -20.85 -8.96 -13.34
CA ALA A 36 -20.84 -8.13 -12.14
C ALA A 36 -20.27 -8.92 -10.94
N LYS A 37 -19.19 -8.42 -10.33
CA LYS A 37 -18.65 -9.01 -9.10
C LYS A 37 -19.67 -9.00 -7.94
N PRO A 38 -19.81 -10.13 -7.21
CA PRO A 38 -20.59 -10.16 -5.98
C PRO A 38 -19.97 -9.24 -4.90
N PRO A 39 -20.70 -8.96 -3.81
CA PRO A 39 -20.11 -8.35 -2.62
C PRO A 39 -18.87 -9.12 -2.15
N VAL A 40 -17.90 -8.39 -1.59
CA VAL A 40 -16.65 -8.99 -1.09
C VAL A 40 -16.97 -9.91 0.08
N ALA A 41 -16.53 -11.18 -0.02
CA ALA A 41 -16.64 -12.15 1.07
C ALA A 41 -15.69 -11.79 2.22
N ASP A 42 -16.01 -12.22 3.44
CA ASP A 42 -15.18 -11.93 4.63
C ASP A 42 -13.76 -12.49 4.53
N ASP A 43 -13.54 -13.55 3.77
CA ASP A 43 -12.27 -14.23 3.55
C ASP A 43 -11.66 -13.98 2.15
N TYR A 44 -12.17 -12.98 1.41
CA TYR A 44 -11.63 -12.62 0.10
C TYR A 44 -10.13 -12.27 0.19
N MET A 45 -9.30 -13.00 -0.57
CA MET A 45 -7.84 -12.88 -0.62
C MET A 45 -7.17 -12.99 0.76
N TYR A 46 -7.70 -13.86 1.61
CA TYR A 46 -7.31 -13.95 3.02
C TYR A 46 -7.18 -15.41 3.48
N ASP A 47 -5.96 -15.92 3.47
CA ASP A 47 -5.69 -17.31 3.87
C ASP A 47 -5.45 -17.44 5.38
N PHE A 48 -5.04 -16.34 6.02
CA PHE A 48 -4.67 -16.28 7.43
C PHE A 48 -5.79 -16.67 8.40
N LYS A 49 -5.45 -17.55 9.34
CA LYS A 49 -6.36 -18.04 10.39
C LYS A 49 -5.79 -17.69 11.77
N TYR A 50 -6.04 -16.48 12.25
CA TYR A 50 -5.77 -16.09 13.64
C TYR A 50 -7.07 -15.89 14.40
N ASN A 51 -7.18 -16.56 15.55
CA ASN A 51 -8.41 -16.64 16.33
C ASN A 51 -8.15 -16.53 17.84
N HIS A 52 -7.17 -15.71 18.24
CA HIS A 52 -6.90 -15.45 19.65
C HIS A 52 -7.28 -14.00 20.01
N ALA A 53 -7.96 -13.83 21.14
CA ALA A 53 -8.30 -12.51 21.66
C ALA A 53 -7.05 -11.74 22.13
N LEU A 54 -7.16 -10.41 22.24
CA LEU A 54 -6.12 -9.59 22.88
C LEU A 54 -5.88 -10.04 24.32
N PRO A 55 -4.64 -9.93 24.85
CA PRO A 55 -4.34 -10.25 26.24
C PRO A 55 -4.85 -9.13 27.17
N THR A 56 -6.16 -9.07 27.37
CA THR A 56 -6.81 -8.08 28.24
C THR A 56 -6.60 -8.38 29.71
N THR A 57 -6.80 -7.38 30.56
CA THR A 57 -6.78 -7.53 32.02
C THR A 57 -7.67 -8.67 32.50
N ASP A 58 -8.88 -8.82 31.95
CA ASP A 58 -9.82 -9.89 32.31
C ASP A 58 -9.29 -11.30 31.97
N ILE A 59 -8.52 -11.42 30.88
CA ILE A 59 -7.92 -12.68 30.44
C ILE A 59 -6.66 -12.99 31.25
N LEU A 60 -5.81 -11.99 31.50
CA LEU A 60 -4.56 -12.15 32.23
C LEU A 60 -4.78 -12.27 33.76
N GLY A 61 -5.88 -11.71 34.26
CA GLY A 61 -6.24 -11.68 35.68
C GLY A 61 -5.27 -10.86 36.52
N ILE A 62 -4.58 -9.88 35.92
CA ILE A 62 -3.63 -8.98 36.57
C ILE A 62 -3.56 -7.65 35.80
N GLU A 63 -3.46 -6.55 36.53
CA GLU A 63 -3.24 -5.20 35.98
C GLU A 63 -1.78 -4.79 36.14
N ILE A 64 -1.28 -3.99 35.19
CA ILE A 64 0.04 -3.36 35.31
C ILE A 64 -0.09 -2.14 36.23
N PRO A 65 0.63 -2.09 37.37
CA PRO A 65 0.58 -0.96 38.30
C PRO A 65 0.85 0.39 37.61
N ALA A 66 0.19 1.45 38.08
CA ALA A 66 0.33 2.78 37.48
C ALA A 66 1.75 3.38 37.67
N ASP A 67 2.43 2.99 38.75
CA ASP A 67 3.78 3.40 39.13
C ASP A 67 4.89 2.47 38.58
N THR A 68 4.55 1.56 37.67
CA THR A 68 5.52 0.67 37.02
C THR A 68 6.61 1.46 36.30
N ASP A 69 7.87 1.20 36.67
CA ASP A 69 9.04 1.73 35.96
C ASP A 69 9.24 0.98 34.63
N ALA A 70 8.67 1.51 33.55
CA ALA A 70 8.74 0.91 32.23
C ALA A 70 10.17 0.65 31.74
N GLN A 71 11.12 1.51 32.09
CA GLN A 71 12.51 1.38 31.67
C GLN A 71 13.18 0.20 32.35
N LYS A 72 12.97 0.06 33.66
CA LYS A 72 13.49 -1.06 34.45
C LYS A 72 12.90 -2.40 34.00
N GLU A 73 11.57 -2.46 33.84
CA GLU A 73 10.90 -3.70 33.41
C GLU A 73 11.31 -4.10 31.98
N ALA A 74 11.44 -3.13 31.07
CA ALA A 74 11.92 -3.39 29.72
C ALA A 74 13.38 -3.90 29.73
N GLN A 75 14.25 -3.35 30.58
CA GLN A 75 15.64 -3.80 30.69
C GLN A 75 15.70 -5.28 31.07
N GLY A 76 14.89 -5.74 32.03
CA GLY A 76 14.85 -7.15 32.41
C GLY A 76 14.44 -8.09 31.26
N ILE A 77 13.51 -7.66 30.40
CA ILE A 77 13.12 -8.42 29.20
C ILE A 77 14.27 -8.41 28.18
N VAL A 78 14.91 -7.26 27.96
CA VAL A 78 16.02 -7.09 27.01
C VAL A 78 17.24 -7.91 27.41
N ASP A 79 17.56 -8.01 28.71
CA ASP A 79 18.68 -8.83 29.20
C ASP A 79 18.47 -10.30 28.86
N ASN A 80 17.25 -10.81 29.08
CA ASN A 80 16.90 -12.20 28.74
C ASN A 80 16.87 -12.44 27.22
N LEU A 81 16.33 -11.50 26.44
CA LEU A 81 16.38 -11.54 24.98
C LEU A 81 17.83 -11.60 24.47
N SER A 82 18.68 -10.71 24.99
CA SER A 82 20.09 -10.61 24.62
C SER A 82 20.84 -11.90 24.95
N ASP A 83 20.60 -12.49 26.12
CA ASP A 83 21.26 -13.74 26.51
C ASP A 83 20.81 -14.92 25.62
N ALA A 84 19.50 -15.08 25.43
CA ALA A 84 18.94 -16.17 24.62
C ALA A 84 19.38 -16.08 23.16
N LEU A 85 19.35 -14.88 22.56
CA LEU A 85 19.72 -14.69 21.14
C LEU A 85 21.24 -14.76 20.92
N ALA A 86 22.07 -14.33 21.88
CA ALA A 86 23.52 -14.42 21.77
C ALA A 86 24.00 -15.88 21.86
N LYS A 87 23.41 -16.67 22.77
CA LYS A 87 23.67 -18.13 22.88
C LYS A 87 22.95 -18.92 21.79
N GLY A 88 21.94 -18.32 21.18
CA GLY A 88 20.97 -18.94 20.30
C GLY A 88 20.25 -20.12 20.93
N ASP A 89 19.82 -19.92 22.16
CA ASP A 89 18.95 -20.81 22.90
C ASP A 89 17.50 -20.59 22.48
N ALA A 90 17.04 -21.44 21.55
CA ALA A 90 15.68 -21.36 21.01
C ALA A 90 14.60 -21.56 22.07
N GLN A 91 14.85 -22.39 23.10
CA GLN A 91 13.88 -22.66 24.16
C GLN A 91 13.78 -21.45 25.08
N ALA A 92 14.90 -20.92 25.55
CA ALA A 92 14.92 -19.72 26.40
C ALA A 92 14.27 -18.53 25.70
N PHE A 93 14.52 -18.33 24.40
CA PHE A 93 13.86 -17.30 23.61
C PHE A 93 12.35 -17.50 23.53
N THR A 94 11.90 -18.71 23.21
CA THR A 94 10.47 -19.03 23.09
C THR A 94 9.74 -18.89 24.43
N ASP A 95 10.40 -19.19 25.54
CA ASP A 95 9.84 -19.08 26.89
C ASP A 95 9.56 -17.64 27.30
N LEU A 96 10.12 -16.64 26.61
CA LEU A 96 9.80 -15.22 26.83
C LEU A 96 8.42 -14.84 26.30
N PHE A 97 7.85 -15.62 25.39
CA PHE A 97 6.57 -15.29 24.76
C PHE A 97 5.37 -15.80 25.55
N LEU A 98 4.25 -15.10 25.39
CA LEU A 98 2.93 -15.68 25.67
C LEU A 98 2.72 -16.93 24.80
N ASP A 99 1.87 -17.86 25.25
CA ASP A 99 1.54 -19.07 24.47
C ASP A 99 1.01 -18.73 23.07
N TYR A 100 0.24 -17.64 22.99
CA TYR A 100 -0.28 -17.09 21.74
C TYR A 100 0.47 -15.84 21.25
N GLY A 101 1.71 -15.65 21.70
CA GLY A 101 2.60 -14.59 21.24
C GLY A 101 2.99 -14.75 19.78
N VAL A 102 3.51 -13.68 19.19
CA VAL A 102 3.85 -13.63 17.76
C VAL A 102 5.24 -13.03 17.56
N TRP A 103 6.08 -13.71 16.79
CA TRP A 103 7.34 -13.17 16.30
C TRP A 103 7.24 -12.90 14.80
N ARG A 104 7.42 -11.65 14.41
CA ARG A 104 7.48 -11.20 13.01
C ARG A 104 8.91 -10.80 12.67
N ASP A 105 9.42 -11.24 11.54
CA ASP A 105 10.74 -10.83 11.05
C ASP A 105 10.68 -10.30 9.63
N LYS A 106 11.46 -9.24 9.38
CA LYS A 106 11.70 -8.66 8.05
C LYS A 106 13.19 -8.51 7.83
N LEU A 107 13.78 -9.49 7.14
CA LEU A 107 15.19 -9.54 6.72
C LEU A 107 16.26 -9.59 7.82
N SER A 108 15.93 -9.64 9.11
CA SER A 108 16.96 -9.69 10.16
C SER A 108 17.52 -11.10 10.34
N PHE A 109 16.62 -12.09 10.32
CA PHE A 109 16.94 -13.51 10.46
C PHE A 109 16.53 -14.30 9.22
N THR A 110 15.34 -14.01 8.70
CA THR A 110 14.65 -14.85 7.73
C THR A 110 14.98 -14.49 6.29
N TRP A 111 15.50 -13.29 6.04
CA TRP A 111 15.78 -12.79 4.68
C TRP A 111 14.57 -12.84 3.73
N ASP A 112 13.37 -12.80 4.33
CA ASP A 112 12.06 -12.63 3.74
C ASP A 112 11.18 -11.86 4.74
N TYR A 113 9.88 -11.72 4.46
CA TYR A 113 8.88 -11.32 5.45
C TYR A 113 8.20 -12.57 5.97
N ARG A 114 8.34 -12.84 7.27
CA ARG A 114 7.79 -14.02 7.94
C ARG A 114 7.10 -13.63 9.23
N THR A 115 6.02 -14.33 9.55
CA THR A 115 5.37 -14.22 10.86
C THR A 115 5.13 -15.60 11.46
N PHE A 116 5.73 -15.82 12.64
CA PHE A 116 5.60 -17.04 13.41
C PHE A 116 4.56 -16.84 14.51
N ASN A 117 3.37 -17.38 14.28
CA ASN A 117 2.26 -17.30 15.22
C ASN A 117 2.33 -18.45 16.23
N PHE A 118 2.26 -18.09 17.52
CA PHE A 118 2.25 -19.01 18.66
C PHE A 118 3.62 -19.67 18.96
N ARG A 119 3.81 -20.09 20.22
CA ARG A 119 5.09 -20.66 20.69
C ARG A 119 5.62 -21.84 19.85
N PRO A 120 4.80 -22.78 19.35
CA PRO A 120 5.32 -23.87 18.52
C PRO A 120 6.01 -23.40 17.23
N ALA A 121 5.43 -22.42 16.53
CA ALA A 121 6.04 -21.88 15.31
C ALA A 121 7.29 -21.05 15.64
N ILE A 122 7.23 -20.27 16.72
CA ILE A 122 8.38 -19.49 17.23
C ILE A 122 9.54 -20.42 17.58
N LEU A 123 9.29 -21.50 18.32
CA LEU A 123 10.32 -22.47 18.71
C LEU A 123 10.97 -23.12 17.51
N LYS A 124 10.16 -23.54 16.53
CA LYS A 124 10.66 -24.13 15.29
C LYS A 124 11.55 -23.14 14.54
N ALA A 125 11.07 -21.92 14.31
CA ALA A 125 11.84 -20.90 13.62
C ALA A 125 13.14 -20.55 14.36
N ALA A 126 13.10 -20.39 15.68
CA ALA A 126 14.27 -20.11 16.50
C ALA A 126 15.29 -21.26 16.46
N THR A 127 14.82 -22.51 16.49
CA THR A 127 15.67 -23.70 16.38
C THR A 127 16.39 -23.76 15.04
N ASP A 128 15.69 -23.40 13.96
CA ASP A 128 16.23 -23.43 12.61
C ASP A 128 17.18 -22.25 12.34
N LEU A 129 16.83 -21.05 12.80
CA LEU A 129 17.51 -19.79 12.43
C LEU A 129 18.69 -19.43 13.31
N PHE A 130 18.57 -19.63 14.63
CA PHE A 130 19.61 -19.17 15.54
C PHE A 130 20.97 -19.79 15.26
N PRO A 131 21.12 -21.10 14.93
CA PRO A 131 22.42 -21.70 14.63
C PRO A 131 23.28 -20.93 13.63
N THR A 132 22.64 -20.23 12.68
CA THR A 132 23.31 -19.46 11.63
C THR A 132 23.24 -17.94 11.82
N THR A 133 22.39 -17.44 12.72
CA THR A 133 22.19 -16.00 12.91
C THR A 133 21.96 -15.70 14.38
N ARG A 134 22.95 -15.08 15.02
CA ARG A 134 22.83 -14.60 16.41
C ARG A 134 22.49 -13.12 16.43
N ALA A 135 21.94 -12.65 17.55
CA ALA A 135 21.75 -11.23 17.80
C ALA A 135 22.44 -10.79 19.09
N THR A 136 23.13 -9.65 19.02
CA THR A 136 23.90 -9.07 20.14
C THR A 136 23.76 -7.55 20.15
N ASN A 137 24.40 -6.88 21.11
CA ASN A 137 24.49 -5.41 21.19
C ASN A 137 23.13 -4.70 21.30
N PHE A 138 22.23 -5.22 22.13
CA PHE A 138 20.92 -4.62 22.36
C PHE A 138 21.04 -3.26 23.04
N LYS A 139 20.38 -2.23 22.46
CA LYS A 139 20.32 -0.87 23.01
C LYS A 139 18.94 -0.28 22.79
N PHE A 140 18.40 0.42 23.78
CA PHE A 140 17.13 1.12 23.61
C PHE A 140 17.22 2.19 22.52
N LEU A 141 16.19 2.25 21.70
CA LEU A 141 15.93 3.31 20.75
C LEU A 141 14.79 4.18 21.26
N THR A 142 14.59 5.31 20.61
CA THR A 142 13.41 6.15 20.81
C THR A 142 12.19 5.58 20.07
N PRO A 143 10.96 5.81 20.59
CA PRO A 143 10.68 6.40 21.90
C PRO A 143 11.10 5.48 23.06
N ALA A 144 11.37 6.09 24.22
CA ALA A 144 11.72 5.36 25.43
C ALA A 144 10.62 4.35 25.83
N PRO A 145 10.97 3.27 26.56
CA PRO A 145 10.00 2.31 27.09
C PRO A 145 8.83 2.98 27.79
N LYS A 146 7.61 2.54 27.49
CA LYS A 146 6.39 3.09 28.09
C LYS A 146 5.38 2.00 28.42
N ILE A 147 4.57 2.23 29.47
CA ILE A 147 3.35 1.46 29.67
C ILE A 147 2.23 2.12 28.87
N ASP A 148 1.90 1.50 27.75
CA ASP A 148 0.89 1.93 26.79
C ASP A 148 -0.48 1.36 27.16
N ARG A 149 -1.53 2.19 27.12
CA ARG A 149 -2.91 1.81 27.48
C ARG A 149 -3.88 2.16 26.34
N PRO A 150 -3.91 1.38 25.24
CA PRO A 150 -4.79 1.67 24.11
C PRO A 150 -6.28 1.60 24.48
N TYR A 151 -6.64 0.75 25.45
CA TYR A 151 -8.00 0.59 25.96
C TYR A 151 -7.98 0.41 27.49
N PRO A 152 -9.09 0.70 28.20
CA PRO A 152 -9.16 0.52 29.65
C PRO A 152 -8.84 -0.92 30.11
N ASP A 153 -9.21 -1.92 29.30
CA ASP A 153 -9.01 -3.35 29.57
C ASP A 153 -7.74 -3.93 28.92
N TYR A 154 -6.92 -3.11 28.24
CA TYR A 154 -5.73 -3.57 27.53
C TYR A 154 -4.54 -2.64 27.79
N THR A 155 -3.54 -3.18 28.49
CA THR A 155 -2.31 -2.48 28.85
C THR A 155 -1.10 -3.30 28.42
N GLN A 156 -0.07 -2.66 27.88
CA GLN A 156 1.17 -3.30 27.43
C GLN A 156 2.40 -2.45 27.78
N LEU A 157 3.53 -3.10 28.05
CA LEU A 157 4.85 -2.47 28.05
C LEU A 157 5.38 -2.46 26.62
N GLN A 158 5.57 -1.27 26.04
CA GLN A 158 6.08 -1.08 24.69
C GLN A 158 7.49 -0.50 24.73
N PHE A 159 8.40 -1.07 23.96
CA PHE A 159 9.75 -0.54 23.79
C PHE A 159 10.36 -0.94 22.45
N ILE A 160 11.40 -0.22 22.06
CA ILE A 160 12.17 -0.47 20.84
C ILE A 160 13.65 -0.61 21.21
N VAL A 161 14.32 -1.59 20.62
CA VAL A 161 15.77 -1.77 20.76
C VAL A 161 16.43 -1.91 19.39
N SER A 162 17.65 -1.42 19.24
CA SER A 162 18.56 -1.83 18.16
C SER A 162 19.30 -3.09 18.57
N PHE A 163 19.68 -3.92 17.62
CA PHE A 163 20.61 -5.03 17.81
C PHE A 163 21.43 -5.25 16.53
N GLU A 164 22.38 -6.17 16.59
CA GLU A 164 23.20 -6.54 15.44
C GLU A 164 23.22 -8.03 15.23
N THR A 165 23.12 -8.43 13.96
CA THR A 165 23.50 -9.77 13.50
C THR A 165 24.88 -9.72 12.83
N GLU A 166 25.29 -10.84 12.25
CA GLU A 166 26.51 -10.96 11.47
C GLU A 166 26.49 -10.02 10.25
N ILE A 167 25.31 -9.83 9.63
CA ILE A 167 25.17 -9.13 8.34
C ILE A 167 24.52 -7.75 8.49
N VAL A 168 23.58 -7.59 9.41
CA VAL A 168 22.76 -6.36 9.51
C VAL A 168 22.82 -5.71 10.88
N ASN A 169 22.73 -4.38 10.90
CA ASN A 169 22.16 -3.68 12.04
C ASN A 169 20.64 -3.76 11.89
N ALA A 170 19.95 -4.05 12.99
CA ALA A 170 18.51 -4.27 13.00
C ALA A 170 17.86 -3.56 14.19
N SER A 171 16.54 -3.48 14.18
CA SER A 171 15.75 -3.04 15.32
C SER A 171 14.66 -4.05 15.66
N ALA A 172 14.21 -4.04 16.92
CA ALA A 172 13.10 -4.82 17.40
C ALA A 172 12.10 -3.94 18.15
N ALA A 173 10.84 -3.96 17.71
CA ALA A 173 9.72 -3.37 18.44
C ALA A 173 9.00 -4.48 19.23
N THR A 174 8.82 -4.25 20.54
CA THR A 174 8.28 -5.25 21.46
C THR A 174 7.07 -4.69 22.19
N ASN A 175 5.98 -5.45 22.22
CA ASN A 175 4.89 -5.25 23.17
C ASN A 175 4.84 -6.47 24.10
N ALA A 176 5.02 -6.23 25.40
CA ALA A 176 4.95 -7.24 26.44
C ALA A 176 3.76 -6.97 27.38
N VAL A 177 3.22 -8.02 27.98
CA VAL A 177 2.15 -7.92 28.99
C VAL A 177 2.57 -8.61 30.27
N LEU A 178 1.98 -8.17 31.38
CA LEU A 178 2.21 -8.77 32.69
C LEU A 178 1.27 -9.95 32.89
N THR A 179 1.81 -11.10 33.27
CA THR A 179 1.03 -12.29 33.65
C THR A 179 1.28 -12.63 35.12
N LYS A 180 0.51 -13.56 35.68
CA LYS A 180 0.81 -14.11 37.03
C LYS A 180 2.20 -14.76 37.14
N GLY A 181 2.77 -15.19 36.01
CA GLY A 181 4.12 -15.73 35.91
C GLY A 181 5.21 -14.72 35.53
N GLY A 182 4.90 -13.42 35.58
CA GLY A 182 5.80 -12.34 35.16
C GLY A 182 5.54 -11.83 33.74
N TRP A 183 6.45 -11.00 33.24
CA TRP A 183 6.35 -10.41 31.90
C TRP A 183 6.48 -11.45 30.79
N LYS A 184 5.60 -11.35 29.79
CA LYS A 184 5.65 -12.15 28.58
C LYS A 184 5.49 -11.28 27.36
N ILE A 185 6.26 -11.58 26.33
CA ILE A 185 6.20 -10.92 25.03
C ILE A 185 4.90 -11.35 24.33
N TYR A 186 4.08 -10.37 23.94
CA TYR A 186 2.91 -10.61 23.11
C TYR A 186 3.28 -10.50 21.63
N THR A 187 3.94 -9.40 21.23
CA THR A 187 4.41 -9.21 19.86
C THR A 187 5.87 -8.78 19.85
N PHE A 188 6.66 -9.41 18.98
CA PHE A 188 8.06 -9.07 18.74
C PHE A 188 8.27 -8.93 17.25
N HIS A 189 8.65 -7.74 16.78
CA HIS A 189 8.93 -7.49 15.37
C HIS A 189 10.40 -7.12 15.18
N THR A 190 11.16 -7.97 14.50
CA THR A 190 12.56 -7.73 14.13
C THR A 190 12.66 -7.26 12.69
N VAL A 191 13.40 -6.18 12.44
CA VAL A 191 13.56 -5.61 11.10
C VAL A 191 14.99 -5.20 10.84
N ALA A 192 15.53 -5.58 9.67
CA ALA A 192 16.82 -5.10 9.22
C ALA A 192 16.76 -3.59 8.95
N GLU A 193 17.79 -2.87 9.38
CA GLU A 193 17.88 -1.41 9.23
C GLU A 193 18.98 -1.01 8.27
N LYS A 194 20.13 -1.69 8.31
CA LYS A 194 21.32 -1.39 7.49
C LYS A 194 22.15 -2.66 7.24
N LEU A 195 22.81 -2.73 6.08
CA LEU A 195 23.85 -3.72 5.79
C LEU A 195 25.19 -3.26 6.40
N LYS A 196 25.83 -4.08 7.24
CA LYS A 196 27.06 -3.71 7.96
C LYS A 196 28.25 -3.45 7.03
N GLN A 197 28.41 -4.29 6.01
CA GLN A 197 29.53 -4.22 5.07
C GLN A 197 29.28 -3.26 3.89
N PHE A 198 28.04 -2.83 3.70
CA PHE A 198 27.63 -1.99 2.58
C PHE A 198 26.78 -0.81 3.08
N PRO A 199 27.38 0.11 3.86
CA PRO A 199 26.68 1.32 4.28
C PRO A 199 26.35 2.21 3.07
N GLU A 200 25.46 3.18 3.29
CA GLU A 200 25.14 4.16 2.25
C GLU A 200 26.40 4.92 1.81
N VAL A 201 26.52 5.16 0.50
CA VAL A 201 27.65 5.87 -0.10
C VAL A 201 27.65 7.33 0.35
N GLN A 202 28.83 7.86 0.66
CA GLN A 202 28.98 9.27 0.99
C GLN A 202 28.81 10.12 -0.28
N PRO A 203 28.30 11.36 -0.15
CA PRO A 203 28.25 12.28 -1.27
C PRO A 203 29.65 12.51 -1.84
N ALA A 204 29.73 12.70 -3.15
CA ALA A 204 30.99 13.09 -3.77
C ALA A 204 31.40 14.48 -3.25
N ASP A 205 32.61 14.59 -2.71
CA ASP A 205 33.21 15.83 -2.25
C ASP A 205 34.22 16.31 -3.30
N GLY A 206 33.85 17.32 -4.09
CA GLY A 206 34.69 17.85 -5.16
C GLY A 206 34.04 18.96 -5.98
N HIS A 207 34.88 19.81 -6.58
CA HIS A 207 34.43 20.80 -7.56
C HIS A 207 34.34 20.19 -8.96
N MET A 208 33.43 20.70 -9.78
CA MET A 208 33.38 20.38 -11.21
C MET A 208 34.65 20.90 -11.90
N THR A 209 35.61 20.01 -12.17
CA THR A 209 36.91 20.35 -12.78
C THR A 209 37.11 19.78 -14.18
N GLY A 210 36.13 19.02 -14.69
CA GLY A 210 36.17 18.44 -16.04
C GLY A 210 35.78 19.42 -17.15
N ASP A 211 36.12 19.07 -18.39
CA ASP A 211 35.87 19.88 -19.59
C ASP A 211 34.38 19.87 -20.04
N ILE A 212 33.53 19.07 -19.39
CA ILE A 212 32.09 18.94 -19.69
C ILE A 212 31.30 19.47 -18.49
N SER A 213 30.29 20.32 -18.74
CA SER A 213 29.41 20.81 -17.69
C SER A 213 28.63 19.67 -17.02
N TRP A 214 28.27 19.86 -15.75
CA TRP A 214 27.48 18.87 -14.99
C TRP A 214 26.23 18.42 -15.76
N GLU A 215 25.47 19.37 -16.32
CA GLU A 215 24.23 19.08 -17.06
C GLU A 215 24.47 18.14 -18.25
N LYS A 216 25.52 18.40 -19.04
CA LYS A 216 25.87 17.57 -20.21
C LYS A 216 26.39 16.20 -19.79
N GLN A 217 27.18 16.15 -18.72
CA GLN A 217 27.69 14.89 -18.18
C GLN A 217 26.53 14.03 -17.65
N ARG A 218 25.63 14.64 -16.88
CA ARG A 218 24.42 14.01 -16.34
C ARG A 218 23.53 13.45 -17.44
N ALA A 219 23.26 14.23 -18.49
CA ALA A 219 22.45 13.78 -19.62
C ALA A 219 23.08 12.57 -20.33
N ARG A 220 24.41 12.57 -20.53
CA ARG A 220 25.14 11.44 -21.10
C ARG A 220 25.06 10.20 -20.21
N ASP A 221 25.30 10.37 -18.91
CA ASP A 221 25.32 9.25 -17.96
C ASP A 221 23.95 8.57 -17.86
N VAL A 222 22.86 9.35 -17.93
CA VAL A 222 21.49 8.81 -17.97
C VAL A 222 21.20 8.09 -19.29
N ASP A 223 21.59 8.66 -20.44
CA ASP A 223 21.29 8.05 -21.74
C ASP A 223 22.08 6.76 -22.01
N SER A 224 23.32 6.68 -21.52
CA SER A 224 24.19 5.49 -21.72
C SER A 224 24.20 4.52 -20.55
N ILE A 225 23.23 4.61 -19.62
CA ILE A 225 23.23 3.76 -18.44
C ILE A 225 22.96 2.29 -18.79
N GLU A 226 23.80 1.41 -18.28
CA GLU A 226 23.56 -0.04 -18.26
C GLU A 226 23.15 -0.44 -16.83
N PRO A 227 21.84 -0.55 -16.55
CA PRO A 227 21.35 -0.73 -15.18
C PRO A 227 21.52 -2.17 -14.71
N GLU A 228 21.82 -2.33 -13.42
CA GLU A 228 21.70 -3.63 -12.75
C GLU A 228 20.25 -3.91 -12.35
N VAL A 229 19.53 -2.85 -12.00
CA VAL A 229 18.11 -2.89 -11.65
C VAL A 229 17.35 -1.99 -12.62
N LEU A 230 16.47 -2.60 -13.43
CA LEU A 230 15.47 -1.86 -14.19
C LEU A 230 14.22 -1.68 -13.34
N ILE A 231 13.78 -0.44 -13.16
CA ILE A 231 12.56 -0.10 -12.44
C ILE A 231 11.52 0.37 -13.47
N VAL A 232 10.40 -0.34 -13.56
CA VAL A 232 9.31 0.03 -14.46
C VAL A 232 8.25 0.82 -13.69
N GLY A 233 8.19 2.13 -13.95
CA GLY A 233 7.29 3.08 -13.31
C GLY A 233 8.02 4.14 -12.48
N GLY A 234 7.88 5.41 -12.87
CA GLY A 234 8.37 6.62 -12.20
C GLY A 234 7.39 7.22 -11.19
N GLY A 235 6.50 6.38 -10.64
CA GLY A 235 5.66 6.72 -9.49
C GLY A 235 6.44 6.78 -8.17
N GLN A 236 5.76 7.10 -7.06
CA GLN A 236 6.42 7.22 -5.75
C GLN A 236 7.24 5.98 -5.36
N ASN A 237 6.78 4.79 -5.74
CA ASN A 237 7.42 3.50 -5.47
C ASN A 237 8.77 3.38 -6.18
N GLY A 238 8.79 3.64 -7.49
CA GLY A 238 10.01 3.57 -8.29
C GLY A 238 11.01 4.65 -7.92
N LEU A 239 10.54 5.88 -7.66
CA LEU A 239 11.40 6.98 -7.21
C LEU A 239 12.05 6.68 -5.86
N ALA A 240 11.29 6.19 -4.88
CA ALA A 240 11.84 5.85 -3.57
C ALA A 240 12.82 4.68 -3.65
N LEU A 241 12.51 3.63 -4.42
CA LEU A 241 13.42 2.50 -4.61
C LEU A 241 14.72 2.94 -5.28
N ALA A 242 14.65 3.73 -6.36
CA ALA A 242 15.84 4.27 -7.04
C ALA A 242 16.71 5.12 -6.11
N ALA A 243 16.10 5.97 -5.28
CA ALA A 243 16.83 6.77 -4.30
C ALA A 243 17.57 5.88 -3.28
N ARG A 244 16.92 4.83 -2.77
CA ARG A 244 17.55 3.85 -1.86
C ARG A 244 18.67 3.07 -2.55
N LEU A 245 18.49 2.69 -3.81
CA LEU A 245 19.51 1.98 -4.60
C LEU A 245 20.72 2.87 -4.91
N ASN A 246 20.50 4.14 -5.25
CA ASN A 246 21.56 5.14 -5.42
C ASN A 246 22.36 5.30 -4.13
N ALA A 247 21.68 5.42 -2.99
CA ALA A 247 22.33 5.49 -1.68
C ALA A 247 23.16 4.22 -1.37
N LEU A 248 22.81 3.06 -1.91
CA LEU A 248 23.60 1.81 -1.79
C LEU A 248 24.61 1.59 -2.93
N GLY A 249 24.80 2.58 -3.79
CA GLY A 249 25.74 2.53 -4.93
C GLY A 249 25.35 1.53 -6.01
N MET A 250 24.07 1.23 -6.18
CA MET A 250 23.57 0.32 -7.21
C MET A 250 23.13 1.07 -8.47
N LYS A 251 23.65 0.66 -9.63
CA LYS A 251 23.24 1.24 -10.92
C LYS A 251 21.81 0.82 -11.24
N ASN A 252 20.93 1.79 -11.42
CA ASN A 252 19.53 1.56 -11.71
C ASN A 252 19.01 2.57 -12.73
N LEU A 253 17.96 2.20 -13.44
CA LEU A 253 17.26 3.03 -14.40
C LEU A 253 15.76 2.90 -14.17
N ILE A 254 15.07 4.04 -14.07
CA ILE A 254 13.61 4.12 -14.11
C ILE A 254 13.19 4.35 -15.56
N ILE A 255 12.20 3.60 -16.03
CA ILE A 255 11.44 3.94 -17.24
C ILE A 255 10.01 4.31 -16.87
N ASP A 256 9.49 5.37 -17.49
CA ASP A 256 8.11 5.81 -17.33
C ASP A 256 7.54 6.27 -18.67
N HIS A 257 6.26 5.96 -18.92
CA HIS A 257 5.59 6.28 -20.17
C HIS A 257 5.07 7.72 -20.24
N SER A 258 4.89 8.38 -19.09
CA SER A 258 4.45 9.77 -19.01
C SER A 258 5.48 10.72 -19.62
N GLU A 259 5.01 11.91 -20.00
CA GLU A 259 5.83 13.00 -20.53
C GLU A 259 6.85 13.46 -19.48
N GLU A 260 6.38 13.68 -18.26
CA GLU A 260 7.17 14.09 -17.11
C GLU A 260 6.89 13.21 -15.88
N ILE A 261 7.89 13.13 -14.99
CA ILE A 261 7.66 12.60 -13.64
C ILE A 261 6.57 13.43 -12.95
N GLY A 262 5.69 12.75 -12.21
CA GLY A 262 4.59 13.38 -11.47
C GLY A 262 3.29 13.57 -12.25
N ASP A 263 3.26 13.33 -13.57
CA ASP A 263 2.04 13.40 -14.39
C ASP A 263 0.95 12.45 -13.88
N VAL A 264 1.35 11.28 -13.35
CA VAL A 264 0.44 10.32 -12.68
C VAL A 264 -0.44 10.94 -11.57
N TRP A 265 0.00 12.08 -11.01
CA TRP A 265 -0.78 12.89 -10.07
C TRP A 265 -1.36 14.16 -10.71
N LYS A 266 -0.58 14.87 -11.54
CA LYS A 266 -1.02 16.15 -12.16
C LYS A 266 -2.20 15.98 -13.11
N GLU A 267 -2.31 14.82 -13.78
CA GLU A 267 -3.34 14.53 -14.79
C GLU A 267 -4.63 13.94 -14.17
N ARG A 268 -4.70 13.81 -12.85
CA ARG A 268 -5.93 13.40 -12.16
C ARG A 268 -6.93 14.57 -12.10
N TYR A 269 -8.17 14.24 -11.74
CA TYR A 269 -9.26 15.23 -11.62
C TYR A 269 -8.89 16.43 -10.73
N GLU A 270 -9.41 17.59 -11.12
CA GLU A 270 -8.96 18.94 -10.71
C GLU A 270 -8.84 19.17 -9.19
N TYR A 271 -9.69 18.51 -8.40
CA TYR A 271 -9.81 18.75 -6.94
C TYR A 271 -9.34 17.57 -6.09
N LEU A 272 -8.52 16.68 -6.64
CA LEU A 272 -7.89 15.63 -5.86
C LEU A 272 -6.91 16.23 -4.85
N SER A 273 -7.07 15.84 -3.58
CA SER A 273 -6.05 15.99 -2.54
C SER A 273 -5.79 14.64 -1.89
N LEU A 274 -4.63 14.49 -1.25
CA LEU A 274 -4.38 13.34 -0.38
C LEU A 274 -5.44 13.33 0.74
N HIS A 275 -5.99 12.14 1.01
CA HIS A 275 -7.11 11.97 1.95
C HIS A 275 -6.66 11.96 3.42
N PHE A 276 -5.37 11.76 3.65
CA PHE A 276 -4.75 11.86 4.96
C PHE A 276 -3.90 13.14 5.04
N PRO A 277 -3.72 13.70 6.24
CA PRO A 277 -2.64 14.63 6.49
C PRO A 277 -1.29 14.10 6.00
N HIS A 278 -0.48 14.97 5.42
CA HIS A 278 0.86 14.62 4.91
C HIS A 278 1.87 14.23 6.00
N TRP A 279 1.43 14.05 7.23
CA TRP A 279 2.25 13.75 8.41
C TRP A 279 3.12 12.51 8.24
N ALA A 280 2.66 11.53 7.44
CA ALA A 280 3.35 10.28 7.19
C ALA A 280 3.86 10.14 5.75
N ASP A 281 3.84 11.20 4.93
CA ASP A 281 3.90 11.08 3.47
C ASP A 281 5.27 11.37 2.83
N ASP A 282 6.29 11.71 3.63
CA ASP A 282 7.62 12.02 3.10
C ASP A 282 8.25 10.80 2.41
N LEU A 283 8.88 11.03 1.25
CA LEU A 283 9.76 10.05 0.62
C LEU A 283 11.16 10.10 1.26
N PRO A 284 11.96 9.01 1.16
CA PRO A 284 13.25 8.98 1.82
C PRO A 284 14.21 10.07 1.30
N TYR A 285 15.04 10.61 2.19
CA TYR A 285 16.09 11.61 1.94
C TYR A 285 15.64 13.04 1.59
N PHE A 286 14.40 13.28 1.18
CA PHE A 286 13.94 14.60 0.76
C PHE A 286 12.50 14.88 1.24
N PRO A 287 12.29 15.38 2.47
CA PRO A 287 10.94 15.51 3.05
C PRO A 287 10.09 16.61 2.38
N TYR A 288 8.78 16.63 2.66
CA TYR A 288 7.90 17.68 2.17
C TYR A 288 8.29 19.05 2.76
N PRO A 289 8.09 20.15 2.01
CA PRO A 289 8.28 21.49 2.55
C PRO A 289 7.38 21.77 3.77
N LYS A 290 7.95 22.39 4.82
CA LYS A 290 7.25 22.62 6.10
C LYS A 290 5.96 23.44 6.01
N HIS A 291 5.83 24.32 5.02
CA HIS A 291 4.69 25.23 4.85
C HIS A 291 3.63 24.70 3.86
N TRP A 292 3.63 23.41 3.58
CA TRP A 292 2.59 22.81 2.75
C TRP A 292 1.25 22.67 3.47
N PRO A 293 0.14 22.69 2.71
CA PRO A 293 -1.17 22.41 3.28
C PRO A 293 -1.17 21.00 3.87
N THR A 294 -1.85 20.84 5.01
CA THR A 294 -1.96 19.54 5.71
C THR A 294 -2.44 18.43 4.78
N TYR A 295 -3.40 18.72 3.91
CA TYR A 295 -3.85 17.82 2.85
C TYR A 295 -3.27 18.30 1.52
N THR A 296 -2.34 17.53 0.95
CA THR A 296 -1.58 17.93 -0.24
C THR A 296 -2.43 17.76 -1.51
N PRO A 297 -2.65 18.83 -2.30
CA PRO A 297 -3.29 18.71 -3.62
C PRO A 297 -2.47 17.86 -4.60
N SER A 298 -3.12 17.15 -5.51
CA SER A 298 -2.45 16.26 -6.47
C SER A 298 -1.39 16.96 -7.32
N GLN A 299 -1.64 18.21 -7.73
CA GLN A 299 -0.68 18.98 -8.52
C GLN A 299 0.60 19.27 -7.73
N LYS A 300 0.47 19.58 -6.42
CA LYS A 300 1.64 19.74 -5.54
C LYS A 300 2.40 18.43 -5.37
N GLN A 301 1.68 17.30 -5.26
CA GLN A 301 2.29 15.98 -5.20
C GLN A 301 3.08 15.63 -6.46
N GLY A 302 2.55 15.96 -7.64
CA GLY A 302 3.27 15.75 -8.89
C GLY A 302 4.54 16.61 -8.99
N ILE A 303 4.44 17.90 -8.63
CA ILE A 303 5.59 18.82 -8.60
C ILE A 303 6.66 18.35 -7.59
N TYR A 304 6.23 17.88 -6.42
CA TYR A 304 7.14 17.27 -5.44
C TYR A 304 8.00 16.18 -6.06
N MET A 305 7.37 15.27 -6.81
CA MET A 305 8.05 14.11 -7.40
C MET A 305 9.07 14.52 -8.46
N GLN A 306 8.80 15.60 -9.19
CA GLN A 306 9.78 16.20 -10.11
C GLN A 306 10.99 16.75 -9.34
N TRP A 307 10.75 17.51 -8.27
CA TRP A 307 11.83 18.00 -7.42
C TRP A 307 12.62 16.85 -6.80
N TYR A 308 11.94 15.81 -6.35
CA TYR A 308 12.55 14.62 -5.76
C TYR A 308 13.50 13.92 -6.74
N ALA A 309 13.03 13.66 -7.96
CA ALA A 309 13.84 13.04 -9.01
C ALA A 309 15.06 13.88 -9.38
N SER A 310 14.89 15.21 -9.48
CA SER A 310 15.98 16.13 -9.80
C SER A 310 16.97 16.27 -8.64
N ALA A 311 16.50 16.45 -7.41
CA ALA A 311 17.34 16.71 -6.24
C ALA A 311 18.21 15.51 -5.85
N LEU A 312 17.72 14.29 -6.11
CA LEU A 312 18.43 13.05 -5.82
C LEU A 312 19.11 12.45 -7.06
N GLU A 313 19.16 13.21 -8.16
CA GLU A 313 19.78 12.81 -9.44
C GLU A 313 19.37 11.39 -9.87
N LEU A 314 18.06 11.10 -9.85
CA LEU A 314 17.55 9.79 -10.24
C LEU A 314 17.68 9.60 -11.77
N ASN A 315 18.03 8.39 -12.20
CA ASN A 315 18.15 8.05 -13.62
C ASN A 315 16.77 7.69 -14.17
N VAL A 316 16.23 8.53 -15.04
CA VAL A 316 14.86 8.37 -15.56
C VAL A 316 14.87 8.54 -17.08
N TRP A 317 14.26 7.59 -17.78
CA TRP A 317 13.78 7.78 -19.15
C TRP A 317 12.26 7.93 -19.12
N THR A 318 11.77 9.14 -19.36
CA THR A 318 10.34 9.40 -19.58
C THR A 318 9.96 9.04 -21.02
N LYS A 319 8.65 9.06 -21.34
CA LYS A 319 8.10 8.62 -22.64
C LYS A 319 8.64 7.27 -23.10
N SER A 320 8.91 6.38 -22.17
CA SER A 320 9.61 5.13 -22.40
C SER A 320 8.81 3.96 -21.85
N SER A 321 8.59 2.94 -22.69
CA SER A 321 7.79 1.77 -22.34
C SER A 321 8.51 0.48 -22.71
N VAL A 322 8.25 -0.60 -21.97
CA VAL A 322 8.70 -1.93 -22.37
C VAL A 322 7.94 -2.34 -23.63
N ALA A 323 8.67 -2.53 -24.72
CA ALA A 323 8.13 -3.09 -25.96
C ALA A 323 8.13 -4.62 -25.93
N LYS A 324 9.17 -5.21 -25.32
CA LYS A 324 9.31 -6.66 -25.15
C LYS A 324 10.22 -6.97 -23.96
N ALA A 325 9.88 -7.99 -23.17
CA ALA A 325 10.76 -8.53 -22.15
C ALA A 325 10.81 -10.06 -22.26
N GLU A 326 12.01 -10.62 -22.11
CA GLU A 326 12.24 -12.05 -22.06
C GLU A 326 13.20 -12.35 -20.91
N GLN A 327 13.00 -13.52 -20.28
CA GLN A 327 13.91 -14.06 -19.31
C GLN A 327 14.33 -15.47 -19.75
N ASP A 328 15.63 -15.74 -19.73
CA ASP A 328 16.14 -17.10 -20.00
C ASP A 328 15.94 -18.03 -18.79
N GLY A 329 16.22 -19.33 -18.99
CA GLY A 329 16.09 -20.33 -17.93
C GLY A 329 17.07 -20.15 -16.76
N GLN A 330 18.04 -19.24 -16.88
CA GLN A 330 19.02 -18.89 -15.84
C GLN A 330 18.62 -17.62 -15.08
N GLY A 331 17.51 -16.98 -15.43
CA GLY A 331 17.02 -15.77 -14.78
C GLY A 331 17.61 -14.46 -15.33
N SER A 332 18.28 -14.50 -16.50
CA SER A 332 18.85 -13.30 -17.13
C SER A 332 17.80 -12.58 -17.96
N TRP A 333 17.71 -11.26 -17.81
CA TRP A 333 16.74 -10.44 -18.53
C TRP A 333 17.29 -9.89 -19.84
N THR A 334 16.43 -9.85 -20.86
CA THR A 334 16.60 -9.02 -22.05
C THR A 334 15.33 -8.19 -22.22
N VAL A 335 15.46 -6.88 -22.11
CA VAL A 335 14.34 -5.95 -22.17
C VAL A 335 14.55 -4.96 -23.31
N VAL A 336 13.60 -4.91 -24.23
CA VAL A 336 13.54 -3.92 -25.31
C VAL A 336 12.63 -2.79 -24.86
N ILE A 337 13.19 -1.59 -24.75
CA ILE A 337 12.51 -0.35 -24.38
C ILE A 337 12.26 0.44 -25.67
N ASP A 338 11.00 0.79 -25.90
CA ASP A 338 10.65 1.87 -26.83
C ASP A 338 10.85 3.20 -26.10
N LYS A 339 11.87 3.95 -26.50
CA LYS A 339 12.22 5.26 -25.95
C LYS A 339 11.69 6.35 -26.87
N GLU A 340 10.78 7.15 -26.34
CA GLU A 340 10.13 8.29 -27.01
C GLU A 340 9.38 7.95 -28.31
N GLY A 341 9.05 6.67 -28.57
CA GLY A 341 8.41 6.25 -29.83
C GLY A 341 9.34 6.35 -31.05
N LYS A 342 10.66 6.52 -30.82
CA LYS A 342 11.65 6.81 -31.87
C LYS A 342 12.76 5.79 -31.93
N GLU A 343 13.08 5.16 -30.80
CA GLU A 343 14.24 4.31 -30.66
C GLU A 343 13.91 3.06 -29.85
N ALA A 344 14.37 1.90 -30.32
CA ALA A 344 14.38 0.67 -29.54
C ALA A 344 15.76 0.49 -28.88
N ARG A 345 15.79 0.55 -27.54
CA ARG A 345 16.98 0.27 -26.72
C ARG A 345 16.86 -1.12 -26.09
N THR A 346 17.83 -1.99 -26.33
CA THR A 346 17.90 -3.30 -25.64
C THR A 346 18.84 -3.18 -24.45
N ILE A 347 18.36 -3.56 -23.27
CA ILE A 347 19.15 -3.61 -22.04
C ILE A 347 19.08 -4.99 -21.38
N HIS A 348 20.08 -5.29 -20.56
CA HIS A 348 20.25 -6.60 -19.90
C HIS A 348 20.37 -6.47 -18.38
N PRO A 349 19.32 -6.00 -17.68
CA PRO A 349 19.37 -5.85 -16.24
C PRO A 349 19.50 -7.20 -15.54
N LYS A 350 20.07 -7.20 -14.33
CA LYS A 350 20.10 -8.39 -13.48
C LYS A 350 18.77 -8.57 -12.77
N GLN A 351 18.13 -7.47 -12.38
CA GLN A 351 16.89 -7.42 -11.62
C GLN A 351 15.88 -6.53 -12.36
N VAL A 352 14.61 -6.92 -12.35
CA VAL A 352 13.50 -6.08 -12.81
C VAL A 352 12.57 -5.83 -11.63
N ASP A 353 12.26 -4.57 -11.36
CA ASP A 353 11.24 -4.16 -10.38
C ASP A 353 10.04 -3.55 -11.10
N MET A 354 8.85 -4.04 -10.77
CA MET A 354 7.59 -3.51 -11.24
C MET A 354 7.05 -2.53 -10.19
N ALA A 355 7.14 -1.23 -10.48
CA ALA A 355 6.69 -0.13 -9.65
C ALA A 355 5.44 0.58 -10.21
N THR A 356 4.60 -0.16 -10.94
CA THR A 356 3.50 0.34 -11.78
C THR A 356 2.17 0.59 -11.04
N SER A 357 2.23 1.01 -9.77
CA SER A 357 1.08 1.34 -8.89
C SER A 357 0.50 0.18 -8.04
N LEU A 358 -0.31 0.57 -7.06
CA LEU A 358 -1.17 -0.30 -6.23
C LEU A 358 -2.28 -1.00 -7.03
N CYS A 359 -2.57 -0.48 -8.22
CA CYS A 359 -3.72 -0.82 -9.04
C CYS A 359 -3.23 -1.19 -10.43
N GLY A 360 -3.89 -2.17 -11.07
CA GLY A 360 -3.64 -2.50 -12.47
C GLY A 360 -4.33 -1.52 -13.43
N THR A 361 -4.85 -2.03 -14.53
CA THR A 361 -5.53 -1.25 -15.57
C THR A 361 -6.93 -0.79 -15.12
N PRO A 362 -7.43 0.35 -15.60
CA PRO A 362 -8.82 0.77 -15.38
C PRO A 362 -9.83 -0.33 -15.75
N MET A 363 -10.83 -0.53 -14.90
CA MET A 363 -11.87 -1.55 -15.10
C MET A 363 -13.18 -0.88 -15.44
N LEU A 364 -13.69 -1.14 -16.64
CA LEU A 364 -14.99 -0.66 -17.10
C LEU A 364 -15.97 -1.85 -17.20
N PRO A 365 -17.19 -1.77 -16.66
CA PRO A 365 -18.16 -2.84 -16.83
C PRO A 365 -18.63 -2.91 -18.29
N ALA A 366 -18.73 -4.12 -18.83
CA ALA A 366 -19.33 -4.35 -20.14
C ALA A 366 -20.86 -4.29 -20.00
N VAL A 367 -21.45 -3.12 -20.20
CA VAL A 367 -22.88 -2.91 -20.08
C VAL A 367 -23.53 -2.92 -21.48
N PRO A 368 -24.59 -3.71 -21.72
CA PRO A 368 -25.30 -3.70 -23.00
C PRO A 368 -25.81 -2.30 -23.38
N GLY A 369 -25.70 -1.93 -24.66
CA GLY A 369 -26.21 -0.66 -25.21
C GLY A 369 -25.30 0.56 -25.02
N MET A 370 -24.08 0.40 -24.47
CA MET A 370 -23.14 1.52 -24.27
C MET A 370 -22.79 2.27 -25.55
N SER A 371 -22.71 1.58 -26.69
CA SER A 371 -22.44 2.19 -28.02
C SER A 371 -23.56 3.07 -28.53
N ASP A 372 -24.79 2.79 -28.07
CA ASP A 372 -26.00 3.43 -28.59
C ASP A 372 -26.40 4.64 -27.73
N PHE A 373 -25.86 4.74 -26.52
CA PHE A 373 -26.14 5.82 -25.59
C PHE A 373 -25.63 7.17 -26.10
N LYS A 374 -26.53 8.14 -26.26
CA LYS A 374 -26.19 9.49 -26.76
C LYS A 374 -25.51 10.36 -25.71
N GLY A 375 -25.61 10.02 -24.42
CA GLY A 375 -24.90 10.70 -23.36
C GLY A 375 -23.40 10.36 -23.35
N THR A 376 -22.64 11.05 -22.52
CA THR A 376 -21.20 10.79 -22.37
C THR A 376 -20.96 9.65 -21.37
N ILE A 377 -20.05 8.73 -21.68
CA ILE A 377 -19.57 7.72 -20.74
C ILE A 377 -18.07 7.94 -20.51
N ARG A 378 -17.64 7.94 -19.24
CA ARG A 378 -16.22 8.04 -18.85
C ARG A 378 -15.90 7.02 -17.76
N HIS A 379 -14.66 6.53 -17.73
CA HIS A 379 -14.09 5.98 -16.50
C HIS A 379 -13.52 7.12 -15.65
N SER A 380 -13.41 6.97 -14.33
CA SER A 380 -12.92 8.05 -13.44
C SER A 380 -11.49 8.51 -13.76
N THR A 381 -10.66 7.66 -14.39
CA THR A 381 -9.32 8.05 -14.87
C THR A 381 -9.33 8.96 -16.09
N ALA A 382 -10.43 8.95 -16.85
CA ALA A 382 -10.67 9.81 -18.00
C ALA A 382 -11.49 11.06 -17.65
N HIS A 383 -11.80 11.24 -16.36
CA HIS A 383 -12.58 12.36 -15.87
C HIS A 383 -11.64 13.40 -15.26
N ASP A 384 -11.62 14.58 -15.88
CA ASP A 384 -10.77 15.71 -15.55
C ASP A 384 -11.52 16.77 -14.71
N SER A 385 -12.72 17.15 -15.15
CA SER A 385 -13.57 18.15 -14.51
C SER A 385 -15.04 17.98 -14.91
N SER A 386 -15.96 18.36 -14.02
CA SER A 386 -17.41 18.31 -14.30
C SER A 386 -17.97 19.62 -14.88
N ARG A 387 -17.12 20.58 -15.28
CA ARG A 387 -17.54 21.92 -15.74
C ARG A 387 -18.52 21.90 -16.92
N ASP A 388 -18.31 21.01 -17.89
CA ASP A 388 -19.15 20.89 -19.09
C ASP A 388 -20.55 20.30 -18.83
N PHE A 389 -20.83 19.94 -17.57
CA PHE A 389 -22.06 19.31 -17.13
C PHE A 389 -22.88 20.17 -16.17
N VAL A 390 -22.55 21.47 -16.03
CA VAL A 390 -23.42 22.43 -15.36
C VAL A 390 -24.79 22.49 -16.06
N GLY A 391 -25.87 22.36 -15.28
CA GLY A 391 -27.24 22.29 -15.80
C GLY A 391 -27.64 20.92 -16.38
N LYS A 392 -26.78 19.90 -16.28
CA LYS A 392 -27.00 18.53 -16.77
C LYS A 392 -27.18 17.55 -15.61
N LYS A 393 -27.59 16.31 -15.94
CA LYS A 393 -27.74 15.18 -15.01
C LYS A 393 -26.55 14.24 -15.11
N VAL A 394 -25.91 13.93 -13.99
CA VAL A 394 -24.72 13.07 -13.93
C VAL A 394 -24.97 11.86 -13.03
N CYS A 395 -24.58 10.68 -13.48
CA CYS A 395 -24.52 9.47 -12.66
C CYS A 395 -23.07 9.07 -12.41
N VAL A 396 -22.70 8.90 -11.15
CA VAL A 396 -21.40 8.39 -10.73
C VAL A 396 -21.59 6.98 -10.19
N VAL A 397 -20.98 5.98 -10.83
CA VAL A 397 -21.13 4.57 -10.49
C VAL A 397 -19.96 4.09 -9.65
N GLY A 398 -20.23 3.76 -8.38
CA GLY A 398 -19.23 3.27 -7.42
C GLY A 398 -19.01 4.22 -6.25
N THR A 399 -18.81 3.65 -5.06
CA THR A 399 -18.77 4.37 -3.77
C THR A 399 -17.47 4.14 -3.00
N SER A 400 -16.34 4.34 -3.69
CA SER A 400 -15.02 4.52 -3.05
C SER A 400 -14.51 5.93 -3.39
N SER A 401 -13.26 6.27 -3.06
CA SER A 401 -12.68 7.62 -3.21
C SER A 401 -13.05 8.31 -4.52
N SER A 402 -12.68 7.76 -5.69
CA SER A 402 -12.96 8.40 -6.98
C SER A 402 -14.45 8.69 -7.22
N GLY A 403 -15.35 7.86 -6.71
CA GLY A 403 -16.79 8.05 -6.87
C GLY A 403 -17.31 9.21 -6.01
N PHE A 404 -16.91 9.26 -4.74
CA PHE A 404 -17.27 10.36 -3.85
C PHE A 404 -16.64 11.68 -4.30
N ASP A 405 -15.36 11.67 -4.69
CA ASP A 405 -14.66 12.89 -5.12
C ASP A 405 -15.26 13.47 -6.40
N THR A 406 -15.65 12.59 -7.34
CA THR A 406 -16.34 13.00 -8.57
C THR A 406 -17.76 13.51 -8.28
N ALA A 407 -18.51 12.83 -7.40
CA ALA A 407 -19.85 13.28 -7.01
C ALA A 407 -19.80 14.62 -6.27
N TYR A 408 -18.79 14.81 -5.42
CA TYR A 408 -18.54 16.07 -4.73
C TYR A 408 -18.15 17.18 -5.70
N ASP A 409 -17.34 16.87 -6.73
CA ASP A 409 -17.04 17.76 -7.86
C ASP A 409 -18.30 18.25 -8.58
N CYS A 410 -19.22 17.34 -8.86
CA CYS A 410 -20.51 17.70 -9.44
C CYS A 410 -21.34 18.60 -8.50
N ALA A 411 -21.50 18.17 -7.24
CA ALA A 411 -22.37 18.82 -6.28
C ALA A 411 -21.97 20.26 -5.97
N ARG A 412 -20.67 20.55 -5.82
CA ARG A 412 -20.20 21.93 -5.57
C ARG A 412 -20.37 22.88 -6.76
N ARG A 413 -20.67 22.35 -7.94
CA ARG A 413 -21.04 23.13 -9.14
C ARG A 413 -22.55 23.22 -9.34
N GLY A 414 -23.36 22.70 -8.41
CA GLY A 414 -24.82 22.67 -8.52
C GLY A 414 -25.33 21.72 -9.61
N ILE A 415 -24.54 20.70 -9.99
CA ILE A 415 -24.92 19.69 -10.98
C ILE A 415 -25.86 18.67 -10.33
N ASP A 416 -26.91 18.25 -11.04
CA ASP A 416 -27.80 17.18 -10.56
C ASP A 416 -27.06 15.84 -10.64
N VAL A 417 -26.51 15.40 -9.51
CA VAL A 417 -25.67 14.21 -9.43
C VAL A 417 -26.31 13.10 -8.62
N THR A 418 -26.27 11.89 -9.17
CA THR A 418 -26.65 10.64 -8.52
C THR A 418 -25.44 9.75 -8.33
N LEU A 419 -25.17 9.37 -7.08
CA LEU A 419 -24.16 8.39 -6.68
C LEU A 419 -24.81 7.00 -6.59
N LEU A 420 -24.45 6.10 -7.51
CA LEU A 420 -25.01 4.76 -7.60
C LEU A 420 -24.18 3.76 -6.79
N GLN A 421 -24.79 3.16 -5.77
CA GLN A 421 -24.15 2.26 -4.81
C GLN A 421 -24.56 0.79 -4.98
N ARG A 422 -23.62 -0.03 -5.44
CA ARG A 422 -23.80 -1.50 -5.51
C ARG A 422 -23.61 -2.22 -4.18
N SER A 423 -22.57 -1.86 -3.43
CA SER A 423 -22.19 -2.49 -2.16
C SER A 423 -22.00 -1.45 -1.06
N PRO A 424 -22.17 -1.79 0.22
CA PRO A 424 -21.91 -0.88 1.32
C PRO A 424 -20.47 -0.33 1.32
N THR A 425 -20.27 0.86 1.90
CA THR A 425 -18.97 1.54 1.99
C THR A 425 -18.57 1.75 3.45
N TYR A 426 -17.30 1.50 3.79
CA TYR A 426 -16.76 1.92 5.09
C TYR A 426 -16.42 3.41 5.02
N VAL A 427 -17.05 4.24 5.85
CA VAL A 427 -16.86 5.70 5.86
C VAL A 427 -15.94 6.06 7.02
N MET A 428 -14.90 6.87 6.73
CA MET A 428 -13.93 7.34 7.71
C MET A 428 -14.06 8.86 7.84
N SER A 429 -14.48 9.33 9.02
CA SER A 429 -14.52 10.77 9.30
C SER A 429 -13.12 11.35 9.47
N LEU A 430 -12.89 12.58 9.00
CA LEU A 430 -11.64 13.29 9.31
C LEU A 430 -11.56 13.65 10.80
N THR A 431 -12.69 13.83 11.47
CA THR A 431 -12.75 14.23 12.88
C THR A 431 -12.29 13.12 13.83
N HIS A 432 -12.77 11.89 13.67
CA HIS A 432 -12.50 10.81 14.62
C HIS A 432 -11.52 9.77 14.07
N SER A 433 -11.56 9.47 12.76
CA SER A 433 -10.71 8.42 12.18
C SER A 433 -9.27 8.88 12.03
N VAL A 434 -9.01 10.09 11.54
CA VAL A 434 -7.63 10.57 11.28
C VAL A 434 -6.76 10.60 12.56
N PRO A 435 -7.20 11.21 13.68
CA PRO A 435 -6.40 11.22 14.90
C PRO A 435 -6.12 9.81 15.45
N ARG A 436 -7.05 8.87 15.28
CA ARG A 436 -6.88 7.48 15.76
C ARG A 436 -5.99 6.62 14.86
N VAL A 437 -6.01 6.83 13.55
CA VAL A 437 -5.30 5.95 12.59
C VAL A 437 -3.88 6.44 12.33
N ILE A 438 -3.67 7.75 12.22
CA ILE A 438 -2.36 8.33 11.88
C ILE A 438 -1.93 9.49 12.77
N GLY A 439 -2.66 9.76 13.86
CA GLY A 439 -2.36 10.88 14.76
C GLY A 439 -0.96 10.81 15.40
N ASN A 440 -0.40 9.61 15.55
CA ASN A 440 0.97 9.43 16.07
C ASN A 440 2.06 10.01 15.16
N TYR A 441 1.78 10.21 13.86
CA TYR A 441 2.67 10.92 12.95
C TYR A 441 2.49 12.45 13.02
N GLY A 442 1.37 12.91 13.59
CA GLY A 442 0.99 14.30 13.63
C GLY A 442 1.85 15.15 14.57
N PRO A 443 1.78 16.48 14.44
CA PRO A 443 2.43 17.39 15.36
C PRO A 443 1.81 17.32 16.76
N ASP A 444 2.64 17.46 17.79
CA ASP A 444 2.21 17.68 19.16
C ASP A 444 1.67 19.12 19.36
N SER A 445 1.31 19.46 20.61
CA SER A 445 0.80 20.80 20.96
C SER A 445 1.81 21.93 20.69
N GLU A 446 3.09 21.62 20.59
CA GLU A 446 4.18 22.57 20.30
C GLU A 446 4.58 22.58 18.81
N GLN A 447 3.83 21.88 17.96
CA GLN A 447 4.12 21.71 16.52
C GLN A 447 5.36 20.87 16.21
N ASN A 448 5.90 20.14 17.19
CA ASN A 448 6.96 19.17 16.94
C ASN A 448 6.36 17.87 16.42
N ARG A 449 7.02 17.25 15.43
CA ARG A 449 6.63 15.92 14.93
C ARG A 449 7.67 14.89 15.37
N PRO A 450 7.26 13.68 15.76
CA PRO A 450 8.20 12.59 15.92
C PRO A 450 8.90 12.29 14.59
N THR A 451 10.06 11.65 14.64
CA THR A 451 10.72 11.25 13.40
C THR A 451 9.90 10.16 12.71
N LEU A 452 9.88 10.17 11.38
CA LEU A 452 9.19 9.14 10.61
C LEU A 452 9.78 7.76 10.85
N GLU A 453 11.08 7.67 11.13
CA GLU A 453 11.75 6.41 11.42
C GLU A 453 11.24 5.78 12.72
N GLU A 454 11.06 6.58 13.78
CA GLU A 454 10.45 6.12 15.04
C GLU A 454 9.01 5.64 14.82
N GLN A 455 8.20 6.41 14.10
CA GLN A 455 6.79 6.07 13.89
C GLN A 455 6.61 4.88 12.96
N ASP A 456 7.42 4.76 11.91
CA ASP A 456 7.38 3.61 11.00
C ASP A 456 7.72 2.31 11.74
N ARG A 457 8.69 2.32 12.66
CA ARG A 457 9.01 1.14 13.48
C ARG A 457 7.80 0.65 14.26
N LEU A 458 7.01 1.56 14.83
CA LEU A 458 5.79 1.22 15.58
C LEU A 458 4.65 0.82 14.65
N PHE A 459 4.40 1.60 13.61
CA PHE A 459 3.29 1.40 12.68
C PHE A 459 3.38 0.05 11.96
N PHE A 460 4.57 -0.32 11.50
CA PHE A 460 4.80 -1.57 10.76
C PHE A 460 5.13 -2.78 11.65
N ALA A 461 5.19 -2.62 12.97
CA ALA A 461 5.53 -3.70 13.90
C ALA A 461 4.38 -4.64 14.25
N THR A 462 3.14 -4.17 14.17
CA THR A 462 2.00 -4.97 14.61
C THR A 462 1.77 -6.15 13.65
N PRO A 463 1.87 -7.42 14.09
CA PRO A 463 1.55 -8.56 13.25
C PRO A 463 0.05 -8.60 12.92
N THR A 464 -0.32 -9.22 11.80
CA THR A 464 -1.68 -9.15 11.26
C THR A 464 -2.75 -9.66 12.23
N GLY A 465 -2.50 -10.75 12.98
CA GLY A 465 -3.46 -11.30 13.94
C GLY A 465 -3.83 -10.33 15.07
N PRO A 466 -2.86 -9.94 15.92
CA PRO A 466 -3.04 -8.89 16.91
C PRO A 466 -3.61 -7.59 16.31
N GLY A 467 -3.13 -7.20 15.12
CA GLY A 467 -3.57 -6.01 14.41
C GLY A 467 -5.05 -6.05 14.01
N GLU A 468 -5.57 -7.20 13.60
CA GLU A 468 -6.98 -7.37 13.27
C GLU A 468 -7.88 -7.23 14.51
N GLU A 469 -7.49 -7.79 15.65
CA GLU A 469 -8.26 -7.64 16.89
C GLU A 469 -8.30 -6.18 17.35
N LEU A 470 -7.17 -5.48 17.31
CA LEU A 470 -7.10 -4.04 17.57
C LEU A 470 -7.97 -3.27 16.57
N SER A 471 -7.96 -3.65 15.29
CA SER A 471 -8.74 -3.01 14.24
C SER A 471 -10.24 -3.23 14.41
N ARG A 472 -10.69 -4.43 14.82
CA ARG A 472 -12.10 -4.70 15.15
C ARG A 472 -12.61 -3.80 16.27
N ARG A 473 -11.81 -3.67 17.34
CA ARG A 473 -12.14 -2.77 18.46
C ARG A 473 -12.16 -1.32 18.01
N ASN A 474 -11.16 -0.89 17.26
CA ASN A 474 -11.07 0.49 16.79
C ASN A 474 -12.23 0.84 15.84
N ALA A 475 -12.59 -0.07 14.92
CA ALA A 475 -13.74 0.11 14.03
C ALA A 475 -15.06 0.24 14.80
N LYS A 476 -15.25 -0.51 15.89
CA LYS A 476 -16.43 -0.36 16.75
C LYS A 476 -16.46 0.99 17.46
N VAL A 477 -15.33 1.43 18.01
CA VAL A 477 -15.22 2.75 18.66
C VAL A 477 -15.50 3.88 17.67
N LEU A 478 -14.94 3.79 16.47
CA LEU A 478 -15.17 4.78 15.42
C LEU A 478 -16.64 4.78 14.95
N GLU A 479 -17.25 3.60 14.76
CA GLU A 479 -18.69 3.49 14.46
C GLU A 479 -19.56 4.18 15.53
N ASP A 480 -19.20 4.06 16.80
CA ASP A 480 -19.94 4.71 17.89
C ASP A 480 -19.74 6.24 17.89
N LEU A 481 -18.51 6.72 17.68
CA LEU A 481 -18.19 8.14 17.62
C LEU A 481 -18.82 8.83 16.39
N ASP A 482 -18.82 8.14 15.25
CA ASP A 482 -19.37 8.61 13.98
C ASP A 482 -20.87 8.27 13.82
N ARG A 483 -21.53 7.71 14.84
CA ARG A 483 -22.94 7.28 14.75
C ARG A 483 -23.87 8.35 14.18
N PRO A 484 -23.84 9.62 14.61
CA PRO A 484 -24.71 10.65 14.04
C PRO A 484 -24.48 10.87 12.53
N LEU A 485 -23.21 10.83 12.09
CA LEU A 485 -22.84 10.94 10.68
C LEU A 485 -23.37 9.73 9.89
N LEU A 486 -23.13 8.52 10.39
CA LEU A 486 -23.55 7.28 9.73
C LEU A 486 -25.07 7.17 9.61
N GLU A 487 -25.81 7.50 10.68
CA GLU A 487 -27.28 7.52 10.67
C GLU A 487 -27.83 8.55 9.68
N ALA A 488 -27.24 9.75 9.61
CA ALA A 488 -27.63 10.78 8.65
C ALA A 488 -27.38 10.35 7.19
N LEU A 489 -26.26 9.67 6.92
CA LEU A 489 -25.96 9.09 5.62
C LEU A 489 -26.93 7.94 5.26
N ASN A 490 -27.22 7.06 6.22
CA ASN A 490 -28.17 5.96 6.02
C ASN A 490 -29.59 6.47 5.76
N ALA A 491 -30.01 7.56 6.42
CA ALA A 491 -31.28 8.21 6.17
C ALA A 491 -31.41 8.76 4.73
N LYS A 492 -30.29 8.99 4.04
CA LYS A 492 -30.23 9.37 2.62
C LYS A 492 -30.04 8.19 1.66
N GLY A 493 -30.09 6.96 2.16
CA GLY A 493 -30.01 5.73 1.36
C GLY A 493 -28.59 5.21 1.14
N LEU A 494 -27.55 5.88 1.64
CA LEU A 494 -26.18 5.36 1.58
C LEU A 494 -26.03 4.21 2.58
N ARG A 495 -25.69 3.01 2.10
CA ARG A 495 -25.40 1.86 2.96
C ARG A 495 -23.95 1.88 3.44
N THR A 496 -23.77 1.78 4.74
CA THR A 496 -22.46 1.72 5.41
C THR A 496 -22.28 0.36 6.09
N TRP A 497 -21.05 0.02 6.44
CA TRP A 497 -20.68 -1.23 7.12
C TRP A 497 -19.29 -1.09 7.76
N ARG A 498 -18.86 -2.05 8.59
CA ARG A 498 -17.55 -2.07 9.28
C ARG A 498 -16.40 -2.70 8.48
N GLY A 499 -16.56 -2.85 7.17
CA GLY A 499 -15.54 -3.47 6.31
C GLY A 499 -15.42 -4.99 6.50
N GLN A 500 -14.55 -5.59 5.69
CA GLN A 500 -14.25 -7.03 5.72
C GLN A 500 -13.82 -7.43 7.13
N ARG A 501 -14.42 -8.50 7.70
CA ARG A 501 -14.10 -9.00 9.06
C ARG A 501 -14.32 -7.99 10.20
N GLY A 502 -15.04 -6.90 9.93
CA GLY A 502 -15.32 -5.84 10.90
C GLY A 502 -14.09 -5.03 11.31
N THR A 503 -13.00 -5.02 10.54
CA THR A 503 -11.72 -4.35 10.86
C THR A 503 -11.64 -2.90 10.34
N GLY A 504 -12.74 -2.36 9.82
CA GLY A 504 -12.75 -1.05 9.18
C GLY A 504 -11.92 -1.04 7.90
N GLY A 505 -11.00 -0.07 7.79
CA GLY A 505 -10.14 0.09 6.60
C GLY A 505 -8.95 -0.88 6.53
N ALA A 506 -8.60 -1.56 7.63
CA ALA A 506 -7.35 -2.33 7.73
C ALA A 506 -7.31 -3.51 6.74
N THR A 507 -8.23 -4.47 6.85
CA THR A 507 -8.25 -5.63 5.94
C THR A 507 -8.61 -5.21 4.51
N LEU A 508 -9.52 -4.24 4.35
CA LEU A 508 -9.88 -3.71 3.03
C LEU A 508 -8.68 -3.12 2.27
N GLY A 509 -7.77 -2.44 2.96
CA GLY A 509 -6.53 -1.92 2.39
C GLY A 509 -5.57 -3.04 1.95
N GLN A 510 -5.54 -4.15 2.68
CA GLN A 510 -4.64 -5.28 2.42
C GLN A 510 -5.10 -6.21 1.29
N THR A 511 -6.42 -6.40 1.13
CA THR A 511 -6.98 -7.40 0.21
C THR A 511 -7.46 -6.79 -1.11
N ARG A 512 -8.18 -5.67 -1.05
CA ARG A 512 -8.86 -5.07 -2.20
C ARG A 512 -8.34 -3.67 -2.55
N ASN A 513 -7.73 -2.98 -1.59
CA ASN A 513 -7.36 -1.58 -1.67
C ASN A 513 -8.53 -0.69 -2.17
N GLY A 514 -9.72 -0.92 -1.61
CA GLY A 514 -10.94 -0.20 -1.97
C GLY A 514 -12.17 -0.66 -1.19
N GLY A 515 -13.29 0.06 -1.32
CA GLY A 515 -14.50 -0.19 -0.53
C GLY A 515 -14.60 0.63 0.77
N PHE A 516 -13.68 1.58 0.94
CA PHE A 516 -13.71 2.63 1.94
C PHE A 516 -13.69 4.02 1.30
N TYR A 517 -14.11 5.03 2.06
CA TYR A 517 -14.04 6.44 1.71
C TYR A 517 -13.64 7.27 2.93
N PHE A 518 -12.78 8.27 2.71
CA PHE A 518 -12.42 9.27 3.70
C PHE A 518 -13.21 10.54 3.43
N ASP A 519 -13.98 11.01 4.40
CA ASP A 519 -14.90 12.11 4.17
C ASP A 519 -14.18 13.45 3.95
N ALA A 520 -14.05 13.86 2.69
CA ALA A 520 -13.49 15.16 2.30
C ALA A 520 -14.58 16.21 2.00
N GLY A 521 -15.79 16.02 2.55
CA GLY A 521 -16.94 16.93 2.41
C GLY A 521 -18.11 16.36 1.62
N ALA A 522 -17.93 15.23 0.92
CA ALA A 522 -19.00 14.62 0.15
C ALA A 522 -20.15 14.13 1.03
N CYS A 523 -19.88 13.72 2.27
CA CYS A 523 -20.91 13.22 3.18
C CYS A 523 -21.93 14.32 3.53
N GLU A 524 -21.47 15.55 3.78
CA GLU A 524 -22.35 16.69 4.04
C GLU A 524 -23.25 16.98 2.83
N HIS A 525 -22.72 16.90 1.61
CA HIS A 525 -23.52 17.09 0.39
C HIS A 525 -24.55 15.98 0.19
N ILE A 526 -24.29 14.74 0.62
CA ILE A 526 -25.30 13.68 0.66
C ILE A 526 -26.39 14.02 1.69
N ILE A 527 -26.01 14.41 2.91
CA ILE A 527 -26.94 14.75 4.00
C ILE A 527 -27.85 15.93 3.61
N ASN A 528 -27.30 16.91 2.89
CA ASN A 528 -28.07 18.07 2.43
C ASN A 528 -28.90 17.78 1.16
N GLY A 529 -28.73 16.60 0.54
CA GLY A 529 -29.46 16.21 -0.68
C GLY A 529 -28.89 16.76 -1.98
N ASN A 530 -27.71 17.38 -1.92
CA ASN A 530 -26.98 17.86 -3.10
C ASN A 530 -26.36 16.70 -3.91
N ILE A 531 -26.09 15.57 -3.26
CA ILE A 531 -25.75 14.30 -3.90
C ILE A 531 -26.88 13.31 -3.61
N LYS A 532 -27.57 12.84 -4.65
CA LYS A 532 -28.59 11.80 -4.51
C LYS A 532 -27.90 10.44 -4.42
N VAL A 533 -28.33 9.57 -3.53
CA VAL A 533 -27.80 8.20 -3.44
C VAL A 533 -28.86 7.21 -3.89
N GLU A 534 -28.51 6.36 -4.84
CA GLU A 534 -29.38 5.26 -5.30
C GLU A 534 -28.67 3.92 -5.14
N ALA A 535 -29.35 2.91 -4.59
CA ALA A 535 -28.83 1.55 -4.57
C ALA A 535 -28.95 0.93 -5.96
N GLY A 536 -27.95 0.16 -6.39
CA GLY A 536 -28.03 -0.63 -7.63
C GLY A 536 -26.76 -0.65 -8.47
N PHE A 537 -26.92 -1.11 -9.70
CA PHE A 537 -25.93 -1.09 -10.79
C PHE A 537 -26.63 -0.79 -12.11
N VAL A 538 -25.88 -0.47 -13.17
CA VAL A 538 -26.44 -0.27 -14.52
C VAL A 538 -26.65 -1.63 -15.19
N GLU A 539 -27.88 -1.95 -15.59
CA GLU A 539 -28.23 -3.18 -16.30
C GLU A 539 -27.98 -3.06 -17.80
N LYS A 540 -28.42 -1.95 -18.41
CA LYS A 540 -28.23 -1.65 -19.83
C LYS A 540 -28.43 -0.17 -20.11
N PHE A 541 -28.04 0.25 -21.31
CA PHE A 541 -28.39 1.54 -21.90
C PHE A 541 -29.37 1.35 -23.05
N THR A 542 -30.17 2.39 -23.29
CA THR A 542 -30.85 2.64 -24.57
C THR A 542 -30.29 3.94 -25.14
N GLU A 543 -30.78 4.40 -26.29
CA GLU A 543 -30.28 5.65 -26.88
C GLU A 543 -30.31 6.85 -25.91
N ASP A 544 -31.43 7.04 -25.20
CA ASP A 544 -31.64 8.23 -24.36
C ASP A 544 -31.68 7.91 -22.85
N LYS A 545 -31.57 6.64 -22.44
CA LYS A 545 -31.82 6.22 -21.04
C LYS A 545 -30.78 5.24 -20.52
N THR A 546 -30.55 5.35 -19.23
CA THR A 546 -29.83 4.37 -18.40
C THR A 546 -30.84 3.52 -17.65
N ILE A 547 -30.78 2.21 -17.82
CA ILE A 547 -31.62 1.24 -17.11
C ILE A 547 -30.83 0.70 -15.93
N LEU A 548 -31.27 1.04 -14.72
CA LEU A 548 -30.68 0.58 -13.47
C LEU A 548 -31.33 -0.71 -13.00
N SER A 549 -30.62 -1.44 -12.13
CA SER A 549 -31.07 -2.67 -11.47
C SER A 549 -32.54 -2.61 -11.03
N GLY A 550 -33.30 -3.63 -11.43
CA GLY A 550 -34.74 -3.70 -11.21
C GLY A 550 -35.57 -2.91 -12.24
N GLY A 551 -35.03 -2.68 -13.45
CA GLY A 551 -35.74 -2.03 -14.55
C GLY A 551 -36.02 -0.53 -14.38
N ARG A 552 -35.32 0.16 -13.47
CA ARG A 552 -35.55 1.59 -13.20
C ARG A 552 -34.90 2.44 -14.28
N GLU A 553 -35.71 3.22 -14.99
CA GLU A 553 -35.22 4.11 -16.04
C GLU A 553 -34.77 5.47 -15.48
N ARG A 554 -33.64 5.97 -15.97
CA ARG A 554 -33.10 7.30 -15.68
C ARG A 554 -32.53 7.93 -16.94
N GLU A 555 -32.60 9.25 -17.02
CA GLU A 555 -31.92 10.05 -18.05
C GLU A 555 -30.70 10.72 -17.42
N PHE A 556 -29.55 10.51 -18.03
CA PHE A 556 -28.28 11.13 -17.63
C PHE A 556 -27.57 11.66 -18.87
N ASP A 557 -26.89 12.79 -18.74
CA ASP A 557 -26.04 13.35 -19.78
C ASP A 557 -24.60 12.82 -19.66
N LEU A 558 -24.21 12.36 -18.47
CA LEU A 558 -22.91 11.76 -18.18
C LEU A 558 -23.03 10.57 -17.24
N ILE A 559 -22.33 9.49 -17.57
CA ILE A 559 -22.03 8.39 -16.67
C ILE A 559 -20.53 8.38 -16.40
N VAL A 560 -20.14 8.48 -15.13
CA VAL A 560 -18.77 8.26 -14.68
C VAL A 560 -18.68 6.93 -13.94
N PHE A 561 -18.02 5.96 -14.55
CA PHE A 561 -17.68 4.70 -13.91
C PHE A 561 -16.45 4.88 -13.01
N ALA A 562 -16.68 4.96 -11.71
CA ALA A 562 -15.67 4.92 -10.66
C ALA A 562 -15.51 3.48 -10.14
N THR A 563 -15.36 2.54 -11.07
CA THR A 563 -15.42 1.08 -10.85
C THR A 563 -14.08 0.45 -10.47
N GLY A 564 -13.04 1.26 -10.35
CA GLY A 564 -11.74 0.86 -9.84
C GLY A 564 -10.85 0.25 -10.92
N PHE A 565 -9.96 -0.63 -10.50
CA PHE A 565 -8.88 -1.14 -11.33
C PHE A 565 -8.78 -2.66 -11.23
N THR A 566 -8.06 -3.26 -12.17
CA THR A 566 -7.66 -4.66 -12.11
C THR A 566 -6.54 -4.89 -11.08
N ASN A 567 -6.16 -6.15 -10.88
CA ASN A 567 -5.04 -6.50 -10.01
C ASN A 567 -3.72 -6.15 -10.72
N THR A 568 -2.67 -5.82 -9.96
CA THR A 568 -1.32 -5.49 -10.43
C THR A 568 -0.76 -6.53 -11.43
N ILE A 569 -1.18 -7.79 -11.34
CA ILE A 569 -0.79 -8.84 -12.30
C ILE A 569 -1.14 -8.50 -13.75
N ASP A 570 -2.23 -7.78 -14.00
CA ASP A 570 -2.61 -7.35 -15.34
C ASP A 570 -1.64 -6.27 -15.88
N SER A 571 -1.04 -5.46 -15.00
CA SER A 571 0.04 -4.55 -15.40
C SER A 571 1.28 -5.34 -15.81
N ILE A 572 1.70 -6.34 -15.04
CA ILE A 572 2.81 -7.23 -15.39
C ILE A 572 2.57 -7.90 -16.73
N ARG A 573 1.39 -8.50 -16.94
CA ARG A 573 0.98 -9.10 -18.21
C ARG A 573 1.09 -8.14 -19.38
N SER A 574 0.64 -6.90 -19.18
CA SER A 574 0.65 -5.87 -20.23
C SER A 574 2.05 -5.32 -20.57
N THR A 575 3.02 -5.49 -19.67
CA THR A 575 4.37 -4.92 -19.75
C THR A 575 5.43 -5.97 -20.07
N LEU A 576 5.39 -7.11 -19.38
CA LEU A 576 6.37 -8.20 -19.48
C LEU A 576 5.83 -9.41 -20.28
N GLY A 577 4.54 -9.46 -20.58
CA GLY A 577 3.90 -10.53 -21.35
C GLY A 577 3.30 -11.65 -20.50
N GLU A 578 2.44 -12.45 -21.15
CA GLU A 578 1.66 -13.55 -20.53
C GLU A 578 2.55 -14.57 -19.84
N ASN A 579 3.58 -15.07 -20.53
CA ASN A 579 4.44 -16.14 -20.01
C ASN A 579 5.10 -15.77 -18.68
N ILE A 580 5.53 -14.52 -18.50
CA ILE A 580 6.12 -14.07 -17.24
C ILE A 580 5.03 -13.91 -16.19
N ALA A 581 3.92 -13.24 -16.54
CA ALA A 581 2.82 -12.99 -15.61
C ALA A 581 2.20 -14.28 -15.06
N ASP A 582 2.04 -15.33 -15.88
CA ASP A 582 1.42 -16.58 -15.45
C ASP A 582 2.25 -17.36 -14.43
N ASN A 583 3.55 -17.04 -14.31
CA ASN A 583 4.45 -17.62 -13.31
C ASN A 583 4.58 -16.77 -12.04
N VAL A 584 3.96 -15.59 -11.99
CA VAL A 584 3.97 -14.73 -10.80
C VAL A 584 2.95 -15.23 -9.78
N THR A 585 3.40 -15.43 -8.54
CA THR A 585 2.53 -15.81 -7.42
C THR A 585 1.54 -14.68 -7.07
N PRO A 586 0.39 -14.98 -6.43
CA PRO A 586 -0.62 -13.97 -6.15
C PRO A 586 -0.04 -12.77 -5.38
N ILE A 587 -0.16 -11.56 -5.94
CA ILE A 587 0.56 -10.38 -5.44
C ILE A 587 0.00 -9.88 -4.11
N TRP A 588 -1.31 -9.64 -4.11
CA TRP A 588 -2.07 -9.10 -2.99
C TRP A 588 -2.74 -10.20 -2.19
N GLY A 589 -3.23 -9.81 -1.01
CA GLY A 589 -3.83 -10.71 -0.05
C GLY A 589 -2.85 -11.10 1.06
N ILE A 590 -3.41 -11.74 2.07
CA ILE A 590 -2.68 -12.17 3.26
C ILE A 590 -2.48 -13.69 3.21
N ASP A 591 -1.24 -14.13 3.34
CA ASP A 591 -0.86 -15.55 3.40
C ASP A 591 -1.23 -16.20 4.74
N ASP A 592 -0.92 -17.47 4.90
CA ASP A 592 -1.25 -18.27 6.09
C ASP A 592 -0.43 -17.88 7.34
N GLU A 593 0.63 -17.08 7.19
CA GLU A 593 1.41 -16.53 8.30
C GLU A 593 0.91 -15.14 8.73
N GLY A 594 0.15 -14.46 7.88
CA GLY A 594 -0.30 -13.10 8.13
C GLY A 594 0.56 -12.05 7.42
N GLU A 595 1.33 -12.40 6.40
CA GLU A 595 2.10 -11.47 5.58
C GLU A 595 1.43 -11.19 4.24
N PHE A 596 1.82 -10.09 3.58
CA PHE A 596 1.49 -9.94 2.16
C PHE A 596 2.12 -11.06 1.36
N LYS A 597 1.35 -11.64 0.44
CA LYS A 597 1.80 -12.77 -0.38
C LYS A 597 3.12 -12.48 -1.09
N THR A 598 3.14 -11.53 -2.02
CA THR A 598 4.33 -11.32 -2.88
C THR A 598 4.83 -9.88 -2.91
N ALA A 599 4.02 -8.89 -2.52
CA ALA A 599 4.49 -7.51 -2.46
C ALA A 599 5.81 -7.43 -1.64
N TYR A 600 6.83 -6.80 -2.24
CA TYR A 600 8.19 -6.63 -1.67
C TYR A 600 9.04 -7.89 -1.50
N ARG A 601 8.55 -9.04 -1.95
CA ARG A 601 9.16 -10.37 -1.79
C ARG A 601 9.44 -11.00 -3.16
N GLU A 602 9.96 -12.22 -3.14
CA GLU A 602 10.19 -12.99 -4.37
C GLU A 602 8.88 -13.34 -5.07
N THR A 603 8.82 -13.09 -6.39
CA THR A 603 7.58 -13.21 -7.17
C THR A 603 7.24 -14.61 -7.67
N GLY A 604 8.10 -15.58 -7.39
CA GLY A 604 8.09 -16.88 -8.07
C GLY A 604 8.82 -16.85 -9.42
N VAL A 605 9.00 -15.66 -10.02
CA VAL A 605 9.88 -15.44 -11.17
C VAL A 605 11.24 -14.95 -10.66
N PRO A 606 12.37 -15.61 -10.99
CA PRO A 606 13.68 -15.19 -10.54
C PRO A 606 13.96 -13.72 -10.87
N ASN A 607 14.55 -12.98 -9.93
CA ASN A 607 14.97 -11.59 -10.15
C ASN A 607 13.87 -10.61 -10.60
N LEU A 608 12.60 -10.94 -10.41
CA LEU A 608 11.46 -10.05 -10.59
C LEU A 608 10.91 -9.65 -9.23
N TRP A 609 10.76 -8.34 -9.02
CA TRP A 609 10.31 -7.74 -7.77
C TRP A 609 9.12 -6.82 -8.00
N LEU A 610 8.39 -6.55 -6.93
CA LEU A 610 7.21 -5.70 -6.94
C LEU A 610 7.29 -4.66 -5.83
N MET A 611 7.41 -3.39 -6.22
CA MET A 611 7.30 -2.25 -5.34
C MET A 611 5.93 -1.58 -5.50
N VAL A 612 5.01 -1.90 -4.60
CA VAL A 612 3.64 -1.38 -4.57
C VAL A 612 3.43 -0.60 -3.25
N GLY A 613 2.33 0.13 -3.06
CA GLY A 613 2.09 0.82 -1.79
C GLY A 613 1.64 2.27 -1.92
N TYR A 614 1.04 2.75 -0.84
CA TYR A 614 0.86 4.19 -0.59
C TYR A 614 2.10 4.74 0.13
N LEU A 615 2.21 6.05 0.31
CA LEU A 615 3.46 6.74 0.65
C LEU A 615 4.22 6.19 1.89
N PRO A 616 3.58 5.93 3.05
CA PRO A 616 4.20 5.19 4.16
C PRO A 616 4.77 3.82 3.78
N TYR A 617 4.01 3.00 3.04
CA TYR A 617 4.49 1.69 2.58
C TYR A 617 5.68 1.85 1.62
N THR A 618 5.61 2.83 0.73
CA THR A 618 6.70 3.20 -0.17
C THR A 618 7.99 3.49 0.59
N ARG A 619 7.94 4.35 1.62
CA ARG A 619 9.11 4.71 2.43
C ARG A 619 9.67 3.51 3.20
N PHE A 620 8.81 2.72 3.83
CA PHE A 620 9.23 1.59 4.66
C PHE A 620 9.81 0.45 3.82
N HIS A 621 9.08 0.01 2.80
CA HIS A 621 9.43 -1.20 2.04
C HIS A 621 10.55 -0.95 1.02
N SER A 622 10.71 0.26 0.47
CA SER A 622 11.82 0.58 -0.45
C SER A 622 13.18 0.35 0.19
N LYS A 623 13.33 0.66 1.49
CA LYS A 623 14.56 0.41 2.26
C LYS A 623 14.88 -1.09 2.32
N LEU A 624 13.88 -1.89 2.69
CA LEU A 624 14.04 -3.35 2.83
C LEU A 624 14.35 -4.01 1.49
N LEU A 625 13.62 -3.64 0.43
CA LEU A 625 13.84 -4.17 -0.90
C LEU A 625 15.22 -3.76 -1.46
N ALA A 626 15.62 -2.50 -1.32
CA ALA A 626 16.95 -2.05 -1.76
C ALA A 626 18.09 -2.79 -1.03
N MET A 627 17.96 -3.00 0.29
CA MET A 627 18.93 -3.81 1.04
C MET A 627 18.95 -5.27 0.56
N ARG A 628 17.79 -5.87 0.29
CA ARG A 628 17.70 -7.23 -0.26
C ARG A 628 18.41 -7.33 -1.61
N LEU A 629 18.14 -6.39 -2.53
CA LEU A 629 18.78 -6.33 -3.84
C LEU A 629 20.29 -6.14 -3.74
N LYS A 630 20.76 -5.24 -2.86
CA LYS A 630 22.18 -5.02 -2.59
C LYS A 630 22.84 -6.28 -2.04
N ALA A 631 22.23 -6.94 -1.07
CA ALA A 631 22.78 -8.16 -0.49
C ALA A 631 22.88 -9.30 -1.52
N ILE A 632 21.91 -9.43 -2.43
CA ILE A 632 21.96 -10.40 -3.54
C ILE A 632 23.12 -10.07 -4.48
N LYS A 633 23.24 -8.81 -4.91
CA LYS A 633 24.33 -8.34 -5.78
C LYS A 633 25.71 -8.67 -5.20
N GLU A 634 25.89 -8.41 -3.91
CA GLU A 634 27.17 -8.59 -3.23
C GLU A 634 27.42 -10.03 -2.75
N GLY A 635 26.48 -10.95 -3.00
CA GLY A 635 26.61 -12.37 -2.63
C GLY A 635 26.56 -12.64 -1.12
N ILE A 636 26.08 -11.70 -0.31
CA ILE A 636 25.97 -11.84 1.15
C ILE A 636 24.55 -12.16 1.61
N SER A 637 23.60 -12.19 0.70
CA SER A 637 22.19 -12.50 0.94
C SER A 637 21.99 -14.02 1.14
N PRO A 638 21.65 -14.49 2.34
CA PRO A 638 21.17 -15.85 2.55
C PRO A 638 19.90 -16.13 1.74
N ALA A 639 19.65 -17.41 1.50
CA ALA A 639 18.38 -17.86 0.95
C ALA A 639 17.23 -17.49 1.91
N PRO A 640 16.05 -17.11 1.39
CA PRO A 640 14.86 -16.91 2.21
C PRO A 640 14.57 -18.13 3.07
N TYR A 641 14.33 -17.93 4.36
CA TYR A 641 13.94 -19.00 5.26
C TYR A 641 12.57 -19.58 4.86
N LYS A 642 12.49 -20.90 4.81
CA LYS A 642 11.26 -21.67 4.58
C LYS A 642 11.10 -22.63 5.76
N ALA A 643 10.01 -22.47 6.51
CA ALA A 643 9.70 -23.27 7.68
C ALA A 643 9.41 -24.73 7.33
#